data_AF-A0A353G3U3-F1
#
_entry.id   AF-A0A353G3U3-F1
#
_cell.length_a   1.000
_cell.length_b   1.000
_cell.length_c   1.000
_cell.angle_alpha   90.00
_cell.angle_beta   90.00
_cell.angle_gamma   90.00
#
_symmetry.space_group_name_H-M   'P 1'
#
loop_
_entity.id
_entity.type
_entity.pdbx_description
1 polymer ?
#
loop_
_entity_poly.entity_id
_entity_poly.type
_entity_poly.pdbx_seq_one_letter_code
_entity_poly.pdbx_strand_id
1 'polypeptide(L)'
;MKILSRFSLVGTVTSATCVVLILCLGAVAWTISSLVQDRITQEALDSQNFNLRVAATILERDIPGVKVSWTQSGNVARIVAETLPTEFASDNMIDTIGRMTGQTATLFTLDPATNGFIRRTTNIIKPDGKRAVGTPLDPKGAVFPAVQRGEVYRGAAVILDTPYYAIYQPIVSTSGAVIGILYAGVRVAEIANIGREFAWAIGVTAAIAFVISMALMIIITRRIMGPLPTLTETAATLASGHIDRDVPHQTLKNEIGALARALDVFRLDAASKLRLEREALESRTRGEQERSQRETEKDEEAARRRVCADALAQALHRLSTGDLTVRIDQPFTPELEPLKADFNNSVANLSAAFGGLRYEVISVEAASKEIRSATNDLAHRTEQQAASLEETSAALQQVTTTVRSAAERAQEASALAANAKNSTEGSASVVSRAVDAMGRIEQASSEISKIINVIDEIAFQTNLLALNAGVEAARAGEAGKGFAVVAQEVRELAQRSANAAKDIKTLITKSGDEVAGGVKLVRETGDALGAISEQVSRINGLIAEIATSSREQTTGLQEINTAVNHMDQFTQKNATMVEETSAVTHKLADSAGAAVGLLGQFKVPGEAFSSAVMPRAPGASTYKPSSPARPAAPKAPVIGRPVVSNVRPAQPTSRPVSSPARSMMGTLSNAFDSTKPKSAPMKPSPMKPTSDQSWEEF
;
A
#
# COMPACT_ATOMS: atom_id res chain seq x y z
N MET A 1 -41.81 48.11 8.76
CA MET A 1 -43.10 47.79 8.10
C MET A 1 -43.55 48.76 7.00
N LYS A 2 -43.03 50.00 6.87
CA LYS A 2 -43.43 50.95 5.80
C LYS A 2 -42.87 50.68 4.39
N ILE A 3 -41.92 49.74 4.23
CA ILE A 3 -41.29 49.42 2.93
C ILE A 3 -42.10 48.37 2.14
N LEU A 4 -42.86 47.52 2.82
CA LEU A 4 -43.61 46.40 2.20
C LEU A 4 -44.98 46.82 1.64
N SER A 5 -45.44 48.04 1.89
CA SER A 5 -46.74 48.53 1.39
C SER A 5 -46.70 49.03 -0.06
N ARG A 6 -45.53 49.03 -0.70
CA ARG A 6 -45.35 49.44 -2.11
C ARG A 6 -45.35 48.27 -3.09
N PHE A 7 -45.39 47.02 -2.61
CA PHE A 7 -45.36 45.82 -3.43
C PHE A 7 -46.66 45.03 -3.31
N SER A 8 -47.04 44.32 -4.39
CA SER A 8 -48.19 43.42 -4.35
C SER A 8 -47.98 42.34 -3.27
N LEU A 9 -49.07 41.83 -2.70
CA LEU A 9 -49.03 40.78 -1.67
C LEU A 9 -48.16 39.59 -2.11
N VAL A 10 -48.21 39.26 -3.40
CA VAL A 10 -47.36 38.25 -4.06
C VAL A 10 -45.88 38.60 -4.00
N GLY A 11 -45.50 39.84 -4.34
CA GLY A 11 -44.10 40.30 -4.29
C GLY A 11 -43.54 40.31 -2.86
N THR A 12 -44.35 40.70 -1.89
CA THR A 12 -43.98 40.72 -0.47
C THR A 12 -43.78 39.31 0.09
N VAL A 13 -44.68 38.36 -0.20
CA VAL A 13 -44.52 36.96 0.24
C VAL A 13 -43.34 36.30 -0.45
N THR A 14 -43.18 36.48 -1.77
CA THR A 14 -42.06 35.90 -2.53
C THR A 14 -40.72 36.42 -2.02
N SER A 15 -40.60 37.73 -1.79
CA SER A 15 -39.37 38.34 -1.26
C SER A 15 -39.06 37.90 0.17
N ALA A 16 -40.05 37.88 1.07
CA ALA A 16 -39.86 37.41 2.44
C ALA A 16 -39.39 35.94 2.49
N THR A 17 -39.97 35.08 1.65
CA THR A 17 -39.61 33.65 1.62
C THR A 17 -38.26 33.42 0.94
N CYS A 18 -37.91 34.21 -0.09
CA CYS A 18 -36.56 34.21 -0.65
C CYS A 18 -35.51 34.57 0.41
N VAL A 19 -35.78 35.56 1.25
CA VAL A 19 -34.88 35.93 2.35
C VAL A 19 -34.71 34.77 3.34
N VAL A 20 -35.79 34.07 3.71
CA VAL A 20 -35.70 32.88 4.57
C VAL A 20 -34.89 31.77 3.92
N LEU A 21 -35.12 31.47 2.63
CA LEU A 21 -34.36 30.46 1.88
C LEU A 21 -32.87 30.81 1.80
N ILE A 22 -32.54 32.09 1.55
CA ILE A 22 -31.15 32.58 1.53
C ILE A 22 -30.51 32.44 2.91
N LEU A 23 -31.23 32.77 3.99
CA LEU A 23 -30.73 32.61 5.35
C LEU A 23 -30.49 31.14 5.72
N CYS A 24 -31.41 30.23 5.34
CA CYS A 24 -31.24 28.79 5.55
C CYS A 24 -30.05 28.25 4.75
N LEU A 25 -29.91 28.63 3.48
CA LEU A 25 -28.76 28.22 2.65
C LEU A 25 -27.45 28.79 3.18
N GLY A 26 -27.45 30.04 3.66
CA GLY A 26 -26.29 30.65 4.32
C GLY A 26 -25.89 29.91 5.60
N ALA A 27 -26.86 29.51 6.43
CA ALA A 27 -26.60 28.73 7.64
C ALA A 27 -26.05 27.32 7.35
N VAL A 28 -26.57 26.66 6.31
CA VAL A 28 -26.06 25.37 5.84
C VAL A 28 -24.65 25.51 5.28
N ALA A 29 -24.40 26.51 4.42
CA ALA A 29 -23.08 26.78 3.86
C ALA A 29 -22.06 27.10 4.97
N TRP A 30 -22.45 27.87 5.98
CA TRP A 30 -21.59 28.18 7.13
C TRP A 30 -21.26 26.94 7.95
N THR A 31 -22.26 26.13 8.30
CA THR A 31 -22.08 24.87 9.05
C THR A 31 -21.19 23.88 8.28
N ILE A 32 -21.36 23.78 6.96
CA ILE A 32 -20.52 22.93 6.12
C ILE A 32 -19.10 23.47 6.06
N SER A 33 -18.93 24.78 5.85
CA SER A 33 -17.60 25.40 5.80
C SER A 33 -16.83 25.21 7.11
N SER A 34 -17.50 25.27 8.27
CA SER A 34 -16.85 24.97 9.55
C SER A 34 -16.43 23.51 9.65
N LEU A 35 -17.29 22.58 9.20
CA LEU A 35 -17.01 21.14 9.25
C LEU A 35 -15.86 20.72 8.31
N VAL A 36 -15.74 21.39 7.16
CA VAL A 36 -14.61 21.23 6.22
C VAL A 36 -13.31 21.76 6.83
N GLN A 37 -13.34 22.90 7.51
CA GLN A 37 -12.14 23.48 8.14
C GLN A 37 -11.60 22.57 9.25
N ASP A 38 -12.47 21.96 10.05
CA ASP A 38 -12.10 21.00 11.08
C ASP A 38 -11.48 19.74 10.46
N ARG A 39 -12.08 19.21 9.38
CA ARG A 39 -11.55 18.07 8.61
C ARG A 39 -10.16 18.35 8.03
N ILE A 40 -9.96 19.51 7.42
CA ILE A 40 -8.67 19.92 6.85
C ILE A 40 -7.59 19.97 7.95
N THR A 41 -7.95 20.49 9.12
CA THR A 41 -7.01 20.60 10.25
C THR A 41 -6.63 19.22 10.79
N GLN A 42 -7.58 18.30 10.93
CA GLN A 42 -7.32 16.93 11.35
C GLN A 42 -6.46 16.17 10.33
N GLU A 43 -6.80 16.26 9.04
CA GLU A 43 -6.05 15.62 7.95
C GLU A 43 -4.59 16.12 7.89
N ALA A 44 -4.39 17.42 8.12
CA ALA A 44 -3.06 18.01 8.20
C ALA A 44 -2.26 17.45 9.39
N LEU A 45 -2.87 17.28 10.55
CA LEU A 45 -2.22 16.70 11.73
C LEU A 45 -1.86 15.23 11.52
N ASP A 46 -2.76 14.44 10.92
CA ASP A 46 -2.52 13.03 10.63
C ASP A 46 -1.42 12.85 9.59
N SER A 47 -1.44 13.65 8.53
CA SER A 47 -0.39 13.65 7.50
C SER A 47 0.97 14.06 8.07
N GLN A 48 1.02 15.06 8.95
CA GLN A 48 2.25 15.43 9.67
C GLN A 48 2.77 14.30 10.54
N ASN A 49 1.91 13.65 11.31
CA ASN A 49 2.29 12.55 12.19
C ASN A 49 2.77 11.33 11.40
N PHE A 50 2.09 10.98 10.31
CA PHE A 50 2.57 9.94 9.39
C PHE A 50 3.95 10.26 8.83
N ASN A 51 4.13 11.46 8.28
CA ASN A 51 5.41 11.87 7.70
C ASN A 51 6.53 11.88 8.76
N LEU A 52 6.26 12.37 9.97
CA LEU A 52 7.23 12.37 11.06
C LEU A 52 7.57 10.95 11.54
N ARG A 53 6.61 10.03 11.62
CA ARG A 53 6.86 8.64 12.00
C ARG A 53 7.81 7.97 11.01
N VAL A 54 7.52 8.08 9.71
CA VAL A 54 8.38 7.52 8.65
C VAL A 54 9.77 8.16 8.70
N ALA A 55 9.83 9.49 8.85
CA ALA A 55 11.10 10.21 8.94
C ALA A 55 11.93 9.78 10.16
N ALA A 56 11.31 9.62 11.33
CA ALA A 56 11.99 9.21 12.55
C ALA A 56 12.46 7.75 12.49
N THR A 57 11.65 6.83 11.94
CA THR A 57 12.07 5.43 11.73
C THR A 57 13.26 5.33 10.79
N ILE A 58 13.26 6.09 9.69
CA ILE A 58 14.38 6.12 8.74
C ILE A 58 15.61 6.76 9.40
N LEU A 59 15.43 7.82 10.19
CA LEU A 59 16.51 8.47 10.93
C LEU A 59 17.18 7.52 11.94
N GLU A 60 16.40 6.75 12.70
CA GLU A 60 16.92 5.75 13.66
C GLU A 60 17.69 4.62 12.97
N ARG A 61 17.25 4.24 11.76
CA ARG A 61 17.92 3.21 10.94
C ARG A 61 19.23 3.71 10.33
N ASP A 62 19.22 4.92 9.76
CA ASP A 62 20.30 5.41 8.90
C ASP A 62 21.36 6.25 9.64
N ILE A 63 21.04 6.80 10.82
CA ILE A 63 22.00 7.56 11.64
C ILE A 63 22.36 6.77 12.90
N PRO A 64 23.60 6.27 13.02
CA PRO A 64 24.06 5.54 14.20
C PRO A 64 23.92 6.37 15.48
N GLY A 65 23.40 5.75 16.55
CA GLY A 65 23.27 6.39 17.86
C GLY A 65 22.00 7.22 18.04
N VAL A 66 21.16 7.38 17.01
CA VAL A 66 19.80 7.92 17.17
C VAL A 66 18.89 6.84 17.77
N LYS A 67 18.03 7.23 18.71
CA LYS A 67 16.98 6.40 19.31
C LYS A 67 15.66 7.16 19.32
N VAL A 68 14.59 6.50 18.89
CA VAL A 68 13.25 7.09 18.84
C VAL A 68 12.35 6.38 19.83
N SER A 69 11.66 7.16 20.67
CA SER A 69 10.59 6.67 21.52
C SER A 69 9.23 7.04 20.94
N TRP A 70 8.24 6.18 21.18
CA TRP A 70 6.91 6.27 20.60
C TRP A 70 5.86 6.46 21.70
N THR A 71 4.80 7.21 21.39
CA THR A 71 3.62 7.34 22.25
C THR A 71 2.77 6.06 22.17
N GLN A 72 1.79 5.90 23.07
CA GLN A 72 0.82 4.80 23.01
C GLN A 72 -0.01 4.79 21.71
N SER A 73 -0.20 5.96 21.08
CA SER A 73 -0.83 6.11 19.77
C SER A 73 0.09 5.81 18.58
N GLY A 74 1.34 5.41 18.84
CA GLY A 74 2.33 5.09 17.80
C GLY A 74 2.98 6.31 17.14
N ASN A 75 2.80 7.52 17.68
CA ASN A 75 3.46 8.74 17.19
C ASN A 75 4.83 8.93 17.84
N VAL A 76 5.69 9.76 17.24
CA VAL A 76 7.00 10.06 17.81
C VAL A 76 6.82 10.85 19.12
N ALA A 77 7.36 10.32 20.21
CA ALA A 77 7.36 10.97 21.52
C ALA A 77 8.65 11.76 21.74
N ARG A 78 9.81 11.15 21.47
CA ARG A 78 11.12 11.78 21.65
C ARG A 78 12.15 11.18 20.70
N ILE A 79 13.12 11.99 20.29
CA ILE A 79 14.29 11.55 19.53
C ILE A 79 15.52 11.90 20.35
N VAL A 80 16.36 10.91 20.65
CA VAL A 80 17.59 11.06 21.44
C VAL A 80 18.79 10.66 20.59
N ALA A 81 19.85 11.47 20.60
CA ALA A 81 21.11 11.16 19.94
C ALA A 81 22.29 11.84 20.65
N GLU A 82 23.45 11.20 20.71
CA GLU A 82 24.67 11.82 21.30
C GLU A 82 25.37 12.77 20.32
N THR A 83 25.43 12.39 19.05
CA THR A 83 26.05 13.18 17.99
C THR A 83 25.21 13.07 16.72
N LEU A 84 25.24 14.12 15.90
CA LEU A 84 24.60 14.15 14.59
C LEU A 84 25.64 14.47 13.51
N PRO A 85 25.58 13.82 12.33
CA PRO A 85 26.45 14.15 11.22
C PRO A 85 26.25 15.60 10.77
N THR A 86 27.34 16.34 10.62
CA THR A 86 27.35 17.70 10.08
C THR A 86 27.44 17.74 8.55
N GLU A 87 27.82 16.62 7.93
CA GLU A 87 27.91 16.41 6.48
C GLU A 87 27.29 15.07 6.11
N PHE A 88 26.61 15.03 4.95
CA PHE A 88 25.97 13.83 4.41
C PHE A 88 26.59 13.50 3.05
N ALA A 89 27.05 12.26 2.88
CA ALA A 89 27.60 11.80 1.61
C ALA A 89 26.51 11.65 0.52
N SER A 90 25.26 11.46 0.92
CA SER A 90 24.10 11.42 0.01
C SER A 90 22.82 11.84 0.72
N ASP A 91 21.87 12.41 -0.03
CA ASP A 91 20.54 12.78 0.45
C ASP A 91 19.51 11.62 0.38
N ASN A 92 19.97 10.39 0.10
CA ASN A 92 19.09 9.23 -0.13
C ASN A 92 18.14 8.94 1.04
N MET A 93 18.57 9.23 2.27
CA MET A 93 17.74 9.11 3.47
C MET A 93 16.47 9.97 3.35
N ILE A 94 16.64 11.27 3.07
CA ILE A 94 15.53 12.22 2.96
C ILE A 94 14.73 12.00 1.67
N ASP A 95 15.39 11.59 0.58
CA ASP A 95 14.70 11.26 -0.68
C ASP A 95 13.84 9.99 -0.54
N THR A 96 14.28 9.02 0.26
CA THR A 96 13.49 7.82 0.56
C THR A 96 12.25 8.18 1.39
N ILE A 97 12.38 9.09 2.36
CA ILE A 97 11.21 9.64 3.07
C ILE A 97 10.25 10.28 2.08
N GLY A 98 10.75 11.17 1.19
CA GLY A 98 9.92 11.80 0.16
C GLY A 98 9.24 10.82 -0.80
N ARG A 99 9.90 9.72 -1.18
CA ARG A 99 9.29 8.66 -2.00
C ARG A 99 8.23 7.86 -1.26
N MET A 100 8.42 7.61 0.03
CA MET A 100 7.48 6.84 0.85
C MET A 100 6.25 7.65 1.26
N THR A 101 6.43 8.93 1.58
CA THR A 101 5.36 9.77 2.12
C THR A 101 4.74 10.71 1.07
N GLY A 102 5.47 11.00 -0.01
CA GLY A 102 5.14 12.08 -0.95
C GLY A 102 5.44 13.47 -0.40
N GLN A 103 5.99 13.56 0.81
CA GLN A 103 6.08 14.80 1.59
C GLN A 103 7.53 15.25 1.83
N THR A 104 7.68 16.43 2.41
CA THR A 104 9.00 17.00 2.67
C THR A 104 9.54 16.61 4.03
N ALA A 105 10.84 16.38 4.11
CA ALA A 105 11.56 16.09 5.34
C ALA A 105 12.92 16.79 5.33
N THR A 106 13.44 17.09 6.51
CA THR A 106 14.68 17.85 6.66
C THR A 106 15.31 17.54 8.01
N LEU A 107 16.64 17.41 8.02
CA LEU A 107 17.40 17.35 9.26
C LEU A 107 18.21 18.63 9.43
N PHE A 108 18.03 19.27 10.58
CA PHE A 108 18.87 20.36 11.03
C PHE A 108 19.79 19.89 12.15
N THR A 109 21.01 20.44 12.18
CA THR A 109 21.91 20.28 13.32
C THR A 109 22.25 21.64 13.90
N LEU A 110 22.50 21.67 15.20
CA LEU A 110 23.01 22.86 15.86
C LEU A 110 24.40 23.20 15.31
N ASP A 111 24.61 24.46 14.96
CA ASP A 111 25.92 25.03 14.66
C ASP A 111 26.43 25.77 15.91
N PRO A 112 27.50 25.27 16.55
CA PRO A 112 28.06 25.87 17.75
C PRO A 112 28.54 27.31 17.55
N ALA A 113 28.91 27.72 16.32
CA ALA A 113 29.46 29.05 16.06
C ALA A 113 28.38 30.14 16.07
N THR A 114 27.18 29.83 15.58
CA THR A 114 26.07 30.80 15.47
C THR A 114 24.96 30.53 16.47
N ASN A 115 25.06 29.47 17.28
CA ASN A 115 24.01 28.95 18.14
C ASN A 115 22.66 28.79 17.39
N GLY A 116 22.75 28.42 16.11
CA GLY A 116 21.62 28.34 15.19
C GLY A 116 21.51 26.95 14.58
N PHE A 117 20.35 26.64 14.01
CA PHE A 117 20.13 25.33 13.38
C PHE A 117 20.35 25.42 11.87
N ILE A 118 21.32 24.67 11.35
CA ILE A 118 21.65 24.65 9.92
C ILE A 118 21.03 23.42 9.26
N ARG A 119 20.40 23.63 8.11
CA ARG A 119 19.82 22.57 7.31
C ARG A 119 20.92 21.68 6.72
N ARG A 120 21.08 20.44 7.20
CA ARG A 120 22.15 19.54 6.74
C ARG A 120 21.76 18.65 5.58
N THR A 121 20.52 18.17 5.55
CA THR A 121 19.96 17.42 4.42
C THR A 121 18.47 17.69 4.31
N THR A 122 17.96 17.75 3.07
CA THR A 122 16.56 18.11 2.77
C THR A 122 16.16 17.66 1.37
N ASN A 123 14.88 17.31 1.18
CA ASN A 123 14.26 17.15 -0.15
C ASN A 123 13.53 18.42 -0.63
N ILE A 124 13.68 19.53 0.09
CA ILE A 124 13.17 20.83 -0.36
C ILE A 124 14.14 21.41 -1.39
N ILE A 125 13.61 21.72 -2.58
CA ILE A 125 14.32 22.32 -3.70
C ILE A 125 13.97 23.80 -3.76
N LYS A 126 14.99 24.66 -3.90
CA LYS A 126 14.85 26.11 -4.09
C LYS A 126 14.36 26.40 -5.52
N PRO A 127 13.87 27.63 -5.79
CA PRO A 127 13.50 28.05 -7.15
C PRO A 127 14.63 27.95 -8.18
N ASP A 128 15.90 28.01 -7.74
CA ASP A 128 17.09 27.85 -8.59
C ASP A 128 17.40 26.39 -8.96
N GLY A 129 16.57 25.43 -8.53
CA GLY A 129 16.73 24.00 -8.77
C GLY A 129 17.69 23.28 -7.83
N LYS A 130 18.38 24.00 -6.92
CA LYS A 130 19.29 23.39 -5.93
C LYS A 130 18.56 23.06 -4.63
N ARG A 131 19.06 22.06 -3.89
CA ARG A 131 18.52 21.73 -2.56
C ARG A 131 18.72 22.90 -1.59
N ALA A 132 17.81 23.04 -0.64
CA ALA A 132 17.86 24.06 0.38
C ALA A 132 18.88 23.79 1.52
N VAL A 133 19.90 22.96 1.27
CA VAL A 133 20.96 22.63 2.23
C VAL A 133 21.81 23.87 2.55
N GLY A 134 22.28 23.96 3.79
CA GLY A 134 23.15 25.03 4.29
C GLY A 134 22.42 26.30 4.72
N THR A 135 21.11 26.42 4.50
CA THR A 135 20.34 27.57 4.97
C THR A 135 20.03 27.44 6.47
N PRO A 136 20.17 28.51 7.27
CA PRO A 136 19.79 28.49 8.68
C PRO A 136 18.26 28.44 8.85
N LEU A 137 17.81 27.86 9.95
CA LEU A 137 16.46 28.06 10.46
C LEU A 137 16.32 29.53 10.89
N ASP A 138 15.23 30.20 10.51
CA ASP A 138 15.01 31.61 10.83
C ASP A 138 14.97 31.82 12.35
N PRO A 139 15.95 32.55 12.94
CA PRO A 139 16.00 32.79 14.38
C PRO A 139 14.86 33.70 14.88
N LYS A 140 14.21 34.46 13.99
CA LYS A 140 13.05 35.30 14.32
C LYS A 140 11.71 34.59 14.15
N GLY A 141 11.71 33.39 13.56
CA GLY A 141 10.51 32.60 13.33
C GLY A 141 9.97 31.95 14.61
N ALA A 142 8.65 31.69 14.66
CA ALA A 142 7.98 31.09 15.81
C ALA A 142 8.50 29.68 16.18
N VAL A 143 9.18 29.01 15.26
CA VAL A 143 9.76 27.67 15.42
C VAL A 143 10.97 27.70 16.36
N PHE A 144 11.89 28.65 16.14
CA PHE A 144 13.18 28.72 16.82
C PHE A 144 13.09 28.74 18.37
N PRO A 145 12.26 29.58 19.00
CA PRO A 145 12.16 29.60 20.46
C PRO A 145 11.53 28.33 21.04
N ALA A 146 10.63 27.66 20.30
CA ALA A 146 10.01 26.41 20.75
C ALA A 146 11.02 25.26 20.75
N VAL A 147 11.74 25.07 19.63
CA VAL A 147 12.73 23.99 19.51
C VAL A 147 13.92 24.20 20.44
N GLN A 148 14.30 25.44 20.75
CA GLN A 148 15.37 25.74 21.70
C GLN A 148 15.01 25.35 23.14
N ARG A 149 13.72 25.40 23.51
CA ARG A 149 13.20 24.85 24.77
C ARG A 149 13.05 23.32 24.76
N GLY A 150 13.35 22.67 23.65
CA GLY A 150 13.12 21.23 23.46
C GLY A 150 11.65 20.87 23.24
N GLU A 151 10.80 21.86 22.92
CA GLU A 151 9.37 21.66 22.62
C GLU A 151 9.16 21.35 21.14
N VAL A 152 8.17 20.50 20.86
CA VAL A 152 7.74 20.20 19.49
C VAL A 152 6.92 21.37 18.96
N TYR A 153 7.35 21.95 17.84
CA TYR A 153 6.55 22.96 17.16
C TYR A 153 5.66 22.30 16.10
N ARG A 154 4.37 22.66 16.09
CA ARG A 154 3.39 22.26 15.09
C ARG A 154 2.66 23.50 14.60
N GLY A 155 2.66 23.74 13.29
CA GLY A 155 1.96 24.91 12.75
C GLY A 155 2.21 25.16 11.28
N ALA A 156 1.58 26.22 10.78
CA ALA A 156 1.86 26.73 9.45
C ALA A 156 3.24 27.39 9.43
N ALA A 157 4.09 27.00 8.49
CA ALA A 157 5.40 27.58 8.26
C ALA A 157 5.58 27.86 6.77
N VAL A 158 6.11 29.03 6.44
CA VAL A 158 6.46 29.38 5.06
C VAL A 158 7.94 29.05 4.86
N ILE A 159 8.24 28.18 3.90
CA ILE A 159 9.61 27.77 3.59
C ILE A 159 9.84 28.08 2.12
N LEU A 160 10.73 29.05 1.86
CA LEU A 160 11.05 29.50 0.49
C LEU A 160 9.79 29.89 -0.29
N ASP A 161 8.97 30.78 0.30
CA ASP A 161 7.70 31.27 -0.24
C ASP A 161 6.61 30.20 -0.46
N THR A 162 6.86 28.96 -0.05
CA THR A 162 5.88 27.87 -0.13
C THR A 162 5.30 27.61 1.27
N PRO A 163 3.97 27.67 1.44
CA PRO A 163 3.34 27.41 2.73
C PRO A 163 3.24 25.90 3.01
N TYR A 164 3.64 25.52 4.22
CA TYR A 164 3.59 24.14 4.72
C TYR A 164 2.85 24.06 6.05
N TYR A 165 2.14 22.95 6.25
CA TYR A 165 1.82 22.44 7.57
C TYR A 165 3.02 21.62 8.05
N ALA A 166 3.75 22.16 9.02
CA ALA A 166 5.03 21.64 9.45
C ALA A 166 5.02 21.18 10.91
N ILE A 167 5.81 20.13 11.15
CA ILE A 167 6.24 19.71 12.48
C ILE A 167 7.76 19.75 12.57
N TYR A 168 8.25 20.33 13.68
CA TYR A 168 9.66 20.36 14.04
C TYR A 168 9.83 19.61 15.35
N GLN A 169 10.42 18.43 15.29
CA GLN A 169 10.71 17.55 16.41
C GLN A 169 12.16 17.74 16.86
N PRO A 170 12.42 18.28 18.06
CA PRO A 170 13.77 18.40 18.59
C PRO A 170 14.43 17.04 18.79
N ILE A 171 15.72 16.98 18.48
CA ILE A 171 16.62 15.86 18.77
C ILE A 171 17.49 16.30 19.94
N VAL A 172 17.38 15.59 21.05
CA VAL A 172 18.06 15.93 22.30
C VAL A 172 19.16 14.93 22.61
N SER A 173 20.24 15.40 23.24
CA SER A 173 21.24 14.51 23.85
C SER A 173 20.69 13.86 25.11
N THR A 174 21.39 12.85 25.63
CA THR A 174 21.07 12.24 26.93
C THR A 174 21.15 13.24 28.08
N SER A 175 21.97 14.28 27.95
CA SER A 175 22.04 15.41 28.89
C SER A 175 20.85 16.39 28.80
N GLY A 176 19.98 16.23 27.78
CA GLY A 176 18.80 17.06 27.56
C GLY A 176 19.02 18.29 26.68
N ALA A 177 20.25 18.56 26.24
CA ALA A 177 20.53 19.65 25.30
C ALA A 177 20.02 19.33 23.88
N VAL A 178 19.43 20.30 23.20
CA VAL A 178 18.93 20.16 21.82
C VAL A 178 20.11 20.27 20.85
N ILE A 179 20.39 19.20 20.12
CA ILE A 179 21.54 19.12 19.20
C ILE A 179 21.11 19.12 17.72
N GLY A 180 19.82 18.93 17.45
CA GLY A 180 19.29 18.96 16.10
C GLY A 180 17.76 18.98 16.09
N ILE A 181 17.20 19.02 14.88
CA ILE A 181 15.75 19.07 14.66
C ILE A 181 15.42 18.20 13.46
N LEU A 182 14.47 17.29 13.64
CA LEU A 182 13.82 16.59 12.54
C LEU A 182 12.57 17.36 12.13
N TYR A 183 12.56 17.82 10.88
CA TYR A 183 11.42 18.49 10.26
C TYR A 183 10.69 17.53 9.33
N ALA A 184 9.36 17.58 9.38
CA ALA A 184 8.47 16.95 8.42
C ALA A 184 7.36 17.95 8.04
N GLY A 185 7.07 18.10 6.76
CA GLY A 185 6.10 19.09 6.30
C GLY A 185 5.30 18.66 5.09
N VAL A 186 4.04 19.09 5.09
CA VAL A 186 3.05 18.85 4.04
C VAL A 186 2.68 20.16 3.38
N ARG A 187 2.68 20.22 2.04
CA ARG A 187 2.33 21.44 1.31
C ARG A 187 0.86 21.78 1.54
N VAL A 188 0.57 23.04 1.88
CA VAL A 188 -0.82 23.50 2.09
C VAL A 188 -1.68 23.28 0.84
N ALA A 189 -1.08 23.43 -0.36
CA ALA A 189 -1.78 23.22 -1.63
C ALA A 189 -2.32 21.79 -1.82
N GLU A 190 -1.62 20.76 -1.31
CA GLU A 190 -2.07 19.36 -1.44
C GLU A 190 -3.31 19.09 -0.59
N ILE A 191 -3.36 19.66 0.61
CA ILE A 191 -4.51 19.55 1.50
C ILE A 191 -5.67 20.43 0.99
N ALA A 192 -5.37 21.59 0.41
CA ALA A 192 -6.37 22.53 -0.10
C ALA A 192 -7.13 22.02 -1.34
N ASN A 193 -6.54 21.12 -2.14
CA ASN A 193 -7.21 20.56 -3.31
C ASN A 193 -8.38 19.64 -2.92
N ILE A 194 -8.26 18.91 -1.81
CA ILE A 194 -9.35 18.10 -1.25
C ILE A 194 -10.52 19.00 -0.82
N GLY A 195 -10.23 20.11 -0.13
CA GLY A 195 -11.25 21.06 0.31
C GLY A 195 -12.03 21.73 -0.84
N ARG A 196 -11.37 21.98 -1.98
CA ARG A 196 -11.96 22.65 -3.14
C ARG A 196 -12.94 21.76 -3.90
N GLU A 197 -12.64 20.47 -4.03
CA GLU A 197 -13.55 19.51 -4.67
C GLU A 197 -14.85 19.35 -3.86
N PHE A 198 -14.75 19.26 -2.53
CA PHE A 198 -15.93 19.24 -1.66
C PHE A 198 -16.74 20.54 -1.74
N ALA A 199 -16.07 21.70 -1.76
CA ALA A 199 -16.74 23.00 -1.85
C ALA A 199 -17.53 23.16 -3.17
N TRP A 200 -16.96 22.75 -4.30
CA TRP A 200 -17.63 22.82 -5.60
C TRP A 200 -18.84 21.89 -5.68
N ALA A 201 -18.70 20.62 -5.27
CA ALA A 201 -19.78 19.64 -5.30
C ALA A 201 -20.98 20.09 -4.43
N ILE A 202 -20.72 20.65 -3.25
CA ILE A 202 -21.75 21.17 -2.35
C ILE A 202 -22.41 22.41 -2.94
N GLY A 203 -21.64 23.34 -3.51
CA GLY A 203 -22.15 24.55 -4.16
C GLY A 203 -23.12 24.25 -5.30
N VAL A 204 -22.77 23.28 -6.15
CA VAL A 204 -23.64 22.83 -7.26
C VAL A 204 -24.93 22.21 -6.74
N THR A 205 -24.84 21.34 -5.72
CA THR A 205 -26.01 20.67 -5.15
C THR A 205 -26.96 21.66 -4.46
N ALA A 206 -26.41 22.62 -3.71
CA ALA A 206 -27.16 23.69 -3.07
C ALA A 206 -27.83 24.63 -4.10
N ALA A 207 -27.13 24.95 -5.19
CA ALA A 207 -27.70 25.76 -6.29
C ALA A 207 -28.86 25.04 -6.98
N ILE A 208 -28.73 23.74 -7.26
CA ILE A 208 -29.83 22.93 -7.84
C ILE A 208 -31.02 22.89 -6.89
N ALA A 209 -30.80 22.61 -5.61
CA ALA A 209 -31.86 22.60 -4.60
C ALA A 209 -32.57 23.95 -4.46
N PHE A 210 -31.81 25.06 -4.53
CA PHE A 210 -32.36 26.41 -4.51
C PHE A 210 -33.21 26.71 -5.73
N VAL A 211 -32.75 26.38 -6.94
CA VAL A 211 -33.50 26.61 -8.18
C VAL A 211 -34.80 25.80 -8.19
N ILE A 212 -34.76 24.53 -7.78
CA ILE A 212 -35.95 23.68 -7.68
C ILE A 212 -36.93 24.24 -6.65
N SER A 213 -36.46 24.64 -5.47
CA SER A 213 -37.31 25.19 -4.41
C SER A 213 -37.92 26.53 -4.81
N MET A 214 -37.15 27.41 -5.49
CA MET A 214 -37.62 28.68 -6.03
C MET A 214 -38.67 28.49 -7.12
N ALA A 215 -38.44 27.57 -8.06
CA ALA A 215 -39.37 27.27 -9.15
C ALA A 215 -40.70 26.73 -8.60
N LEU A 216 -40.64 25.77 -7.68
CA LEU A 216 -41.82 25.21 -7.02
C LEU A 216 -42.60 26.29 -6.26
N MET A 217 -41.89 27.19 -5.56
CA MET A 217 -42.50 28.28 -4.81
C MET A 217 -43.19 29.32 -5.71
N ILE A 218 -42.56 29.71 -6.83
CA ILE A 218 -43.16 30.63 -7.81
C ILE A 218 -44.44 30.02 -8.38
N ILE A 219 -44.44 28.71 -8.68
CA ILE A 219 -45.63 27.99 -9.18
C ILE A 219 -46.74 28.00 -8.13
N ILE A 220 -46.44 27.64 -6.88
CA ILE A 220 -47.43 27.58 -5.79
C ILE A 220 -47.99 28.97 -5.48
N THR A 221 -47.14 29.99 -5.36
CA THR A 221 -47.55 31.37 -5.04
C THR A 221 -48.43 31.96 -6.15
N ARG A 222 -48.06 31.74 -7.43
CA ARG A 222 -48.88 32.18 -8.57
C ARG A 222 -50.23 31.47 -8.61
N ARG A 223 -50.27 30.17 -8.29
CA ARG A 223 -51.50 29.38 -8.35
C ARG A 223 -52.48 29.71 -7.20
N ILE A 224 -51.97 30.04 -6.02
CA ILE A 224 -52.80 30.34 -4.84
C ILE A 224 -53.21 31.81 -4.79
N MET A 225 -52.28 32.74 -5.04
CA MET A 225 -52.52 34.18 -4.84
C MET A 225 -52.90 34.92 -6.12
N GLY A 226 -52.79 34.29 -7.29
CA GLY A 226 -53.17 34.86 -8.59
C GLY A 226 -54.61 35.41 -8.68
N PRO A 227 -55.63 34.80 -8.02
CA PRO A 227 -57.01 35.31 -8.06
C PRO A 227 -57.31 36.51 -7.15
N LEU A 228 -56.41 36.89 -6.23
CA LEU A 228 -56.66 37.97 -5.26
C LEU A 228 -56.74 39.38 -5.88
N PRO A 229 -55.85 39.78 -6.82
CA PRO A 229 -55.91 41.10 -7.46
C PRO A 229 -57.19 41.31 -8.26
N THR A 230 -57.63 40.28 -8.99
CA THR A 230 -58.89 40.32 -9.77
C THR A 230 -60.11 40.46 -8.87
N LEU A 231 -60.14 39.77 -7.72
CA LEU A 231 -61.24 39.90 -6.76
C LEU A 231 -61.24 41.25 -6.03
N THR A 232 -60.07 41.83 -5.75
CA THR A 232 -59.98 43.18 -5.16
C THR A 232 -60.34 44.27 -6.15
N GLU A 233 -59.97 44.13 -7.43
CA GLU A 233 -60.43 45.01 -8.50
C GLU A 233 -61.95 44.90 -8.69
N THR A 234 -62.49 43.68 -8.68
CA THR A 234 -63.94 43.45 -8.79
C THR A 234 -64.69 44.08 -7.61
N ALA A 235 -64.17 43.94 -6.39
CA ALA A 235 -64.70 44.60 -5.20
C ALA A 235 -64.67 46.13 -5.29
N ALA A 236 -63.59 46.71 -5.85
CA ALA A 236 -63.47 48.15 -6.06
C ALA A 236 -64.43 48.65 -7.17
N THR A 237 -64.61 47.90 -8.26
CA THR A 237 -65.58 48.24 -9.32
C THR A 237 -67.02 48.16 -8.83
N LEU A 238 -67.33 47.17 -7.98
CA LEU A 238 -68.62 47.05 -7.30
C LEU A 238 -68.89 48.23 -6.37
N ALA A 239 -67.89 48.66 -5.58
CA ALA A 239 -67.99 49.84 -4.73
C ALA A 239 -68.14 51.15 -5.52
N SER A 240 -67.70 51.18 -6.79
CA SER A 240 -67.86 52.31 -7.71
C SER A 240 -69.16 52.30 -8.54
N GLY A 241 -70.07 51.36 -8.28
CA GLY A 241 -71.42 51.32 -8.87
C GLY A 241 -71.56 50.58 -10.20
N HIS A 242 -70.54 49.84 -10.65
CA HIS A 242 -70.59 49.06 -11.89
C HIS A 242 -70.88 47.57 -11.57
N ILE A 243 -72.13 47.16 -11.76
CA ILE A 243 -72.69 45.87 -11.30
C ILE A 243 -72.73 44.80 -12.42
N ASP A 244 -72.41 45.18 -13.66
CA ASP A 244 -72.60 44.36 -14.87
C ASP A 244 -71.49 43.33 -15.15
N ARG A 245 -70.45 43.27 -14.31
CA ARG A 245 -69.39 42.26 -14.44
C ARG A 245 -69.57 41.13 -13.44
N ASP A 246 -69.51 39.89 -13.92
CA ASP A 246 -69.55 38.70 -13.08
C ASP A 246 -68.29 38.60 -12.21
N VAL A 247 -68.47 38.15 -10.96
CA VAL A 247 -67.35 37.96 -10.04
C VAL A 247 -66.60 36.67 -10.42
N PRO A 248 -65.32 36.73 -10.83
CA PRO A 248 -64.58 35.55 -11.28
C PRO A 248 -64.18 34.62 -10.11
N HIS A 249 -63.76 33.39 -10.41
CA HIS A 249 -63.19 32.42 -9.46
C HIS A 249 -64.12 31.87 -8.35
N GLN A 250 -65.44 31.94 -8.52
CA GLN A 250 -66.43 31.42 -7.56
C GLN A 250 -66.37 29.90 -7.34
N THR A 251 -65.82 29.16 -8.30
CA THR A 251 -65.70 27.69 -8.29
C THR A 251 -64.55 27.17 -7.45
N LEU A 252 -63.66 28.05 -6.95
CA LEU A 252 -62.59 27.65 -6.05
C LEU A 252 -63.17 27.17 -4.70
N LYS A 253 -62.66 26.04 -4.21
CA LYS A 253 -63.11 25.40 -2.95
C LYS A 253 -62.38 25.91 -1.69
N ASN A 254 -61.49 26.88 -1.84
CA ASN A 254 -60.71 27.48 -0.75
C ASN A 254 -61.30 28.85 -0.32
N GLU A 255 -60.63 29.49 0.64
CA GLU A 255 -61.02 30.77 1.27
C GLU A 255 -61.15 31.91 0.24
N ILE A 256 -60.41 31.84 -0.88
CA ILE A 256 -60.48 32.82 -1.98
C ILE A 256 -61.79 32.67 -2.76
N GLY A 257 -62.23 31.43 -3.02
CA GLY A 257 -63.54 31.16 -3.62
C GLY A 257 -64.70 31.50 -2.68
N ALA A 258 -64.50 31.36 -1.37
CA ALA A 258 -65.47 31.84 -0.37
C ALA A 258 -65.61 33.36 -0.40
N LEU A 259 -64.51 34.11 -0.53
CA LEU A 259 -64.51 35.56 -0.71
C LEU A 259 -65.18 36.00 -2.03
N ALA A 260 -64.91 35.29 -3.13
CA ALA A 260 -65.55 35.53 -4.44
C ALA A 260 -67.07 35.35 -4.39
N ARG A 261 -67.55 34.28 -3.74
CA ARG A 261 -69.00 34.06 -3.53
C ARG A 261 -69.62 35.14 -2.64
N ALA A 262 -68.92 35.58 -1.60
CA ALA A 262 -69.40 36.68 -0.75
C ALA A 262 -69.49 38.02 -1.50
N LEU A 263 -68.55 38.29 -2.42
CA LEU A 263 -68.57 39.47 -3.29
C LEU A 263 -69.71 39.44 -4.32
N ASP A 264 -70.06 38.26 -4.84
CA ASP A 264 -71.20 38.11 -5.77
C ASP A 264 -72.55 38.26 -5.06
N VAL A 265 -72.65 37.81 -3.80
CA VAL A 265 -73.81 38.11 -2.95
C VAL A 265 -73.94 39.63 -2.73
N PHE A 266 -72.84 40.34 -2.52
CA PHE A 266 -72.84 41.82 -2.44
C PHE A 266 -73.22 42.50 -3.77
N ARG A 267 -72.82 41.92 -4.92
CA ARG A 267 -73.26 42.37 -6.27
C ARG A 267 -74.77 42.21 -6.44
N LEU A 268 -75.30 41.05 -6.06
CA LEU A 268 -76.72 40.72 -6.12
C LEU A 268 -77.56 41.62 -5.20
N ASP A 269 -77.05 41.98 -4.02
CA ASP A 269 -77.71 42.91 -3.08
C ASP A 269 -77.61 44.39 -3.51
N ALA A 270 -76.56 44.78 -4.24
CA ALA A 270 -76.46 46.13 -4.83
C ALA A 270 -77.41 46.32 -6.03
N ALA A 271 -77.74 45.24 -6.76
CA ALA A 271 -78.67 45.26 -7.89
C ALA A 271 -80.15 45.13 -7.46
N SER A 272 -80.44 44.73 -6.21
CA SER A 272 -81.79 44.38 -5.74
C SER A 272 -82.50 45.49 -4.95
N LYS A 273 -82.24 46.78 -5.26
CA LYS A 273 -82.93 47.91 -4.60
C LYS A 273 -83.73 48.83 -5.52
N LEU A 274 -84.43 48.28 -6.51
CA LEU A 274 -85.42 49.06 -7.30
C LEU A 274 -86.50 48.25 -8.04
N ARG A 275 -86.75 46.98 -7.71
CA ARG A 275 -87.70 46.17 -8.52
C ARG A 275 -88.48 45.13 -7.71
N LEU A 276 -88.93 45.48 -6.52
CA LEU A 276 -89.71 44.59 -5.65
C LEU A 276 -91.03 45.23 -5.17
N GLU A 277 -91.70 46.01 -6.03
CA GLU A 277 -92.99 46.61 -5.65
C GLU A 277 -94.12 46.54 -6.68
N ARG A 278 -94.00 45.83 -7.82
CA ARG A 278 -95.11 45.90 -8.81
C ARG A 278 -95.61 44.68 -9.55
N GLU A 279 -95.00 43.51 -9.54
CA GLU A 279 -95.49 42.43 -10.43
C GLU A 279 -95.64 41.10 -9.70
N ALA A 280 -96.53 41.11 -8.70
CA ALA A 280 -96.89 39.96 -7.88
C ALA A 280 -98.25 39.32 -8.27
N LEU A 281 -98.73 39.42 -9.53
CA LEU A 281 -100.04 38.83 -9.84
C LEU A 281 -100.27 38.13 -11.19
N GLU A 282 -99.28 38.00 -12.09
CA GLU A 282 -99.57 37.43 -13.42
C GLU A 282 -98.77 36.19 -13.87
N SER A 283 -97.71 35.75 -13.18
CA SER A 283 -96.94 34.55 -13.61
C SER A 283 -97.45 33.22 -13.02
N ARG A 284 -98.75 33.15 -12.66
CA ARG A 284 -99.34 31.97 -11.98
C ARG A 284 -99.79 30.85 -12.92
N THR A 285 -99.58 30.96 -14.24
CA THR A 285 -100.09 29.97 -15.21
C THR A 285 -99.08 29.50 -16.28
N ARG A 286 -97.81 29.94 -16.23
CA ARG A 286 -96.76 29.45 -17.19
C ARG A 286 -95.72 28.51 -16.58
N GLY A 287 -95.59 28.49 -15.25
CA GLY A 287 -94.54 27.74 -14.55
C GLY A 287 -94.77 26.25 -14.34
N GLU A 288 -95.99 25.72 -14.59
CA GLU A 288 -96.27 24.30 -14.36
C GLU A 288 -95.88 23.39 -15.54
N GLN A 289 -95.90 23.90 -16.79
CA GLN A 289 -95.51 23.12 -17.97
C GLN A 289 -94.00 23.11 -18.24
N GLU A 290 -93.26 24.17 -17.93
CA GLU A 290 -91.79 24.20 -18.05
C GLU A 290 -91.08 23.38 -16.96
N ARG A 291 -91.75 23.11 -15.83
CA ARG A 291 -91.19 22.35 -14.71
C ARG A 291 -91.03 20.88 -15.08
N SER A 292 -92.00 20.30 -15.78
CA SER A 292 -91.98 18.89 -16.20
C SER A 292 -90.97 18.60 -17.33
N GLN A 293 -90.76 19.51 -18.28
CA GLN A 293 -89.77 19.33 -19.35
C GLN A 293 -88.32 19.48 -18.85
N ARG A 294 -88.06 20.44 -17.94
CA ARG A 294 -86.76 20.58 -17.28
C ARG A 294 -86.47 19.47 -16.26
N GLU A 295 -87.49 18.79 -15.75
CA GLU A 295 -87.33 17.64 -14.85
C GLU A 295 -86.88 16.41 -15.64
N THR A 296 -87.48 16.14 -16.82
CA THR A 296 -87.07 15.04 -17.70
C THR A 296 -85.68 15.23 -18.32
N GLU A 297 -85.31 16.43 -18.78
CA GLU A 297 -83.96 16.69 -19.31
C GLU A 297 -82.88 16.60 -18.21
N LYS A 298 -83.19 17.06 -16.99
CA LYS A 298 -82.29 16.91 -15.84
C LYS A 298 -82.16 15.46 -15.39
N ASP A 299 -83.21 14.66 -15.45
CA ASP A 299 -83.18 13.24 -15.12
C ASP A 299 -82.38 12.44 -16.15
N GLU A 300 -82.48 12.77 -17.45
CA GLU A 300 -81.65 12.14 -18.50
C GLU A 300 -80.16 12.51 -18.38
N GLU A 301 -79.83 13.77 -18.12
CA GLU A 301 -78.45 14.18 -17.84
C GLU A 301 -77.91 13.58 -16.54
N ALA A 302 -78.73 13.53 -15.49
CA ALA A 302 -78.36 12.90 -14.22
C ALA A 302 -78.14 11.40 -14.40
N ALA A 303 -78.95 10.72 -15.22
CA ALA A 303 -78.75 9.32 -15.57
C ALA A 303 -77.44 9.09 -16.33
N ARG A 304 -77.12 9.93 -17.34
CA ARG A 304 -75.83 9.84 -18.07
C ARG A 304 -74.62 10.12 -17.18
N ARG A 305 -74.71 11.12 -16.28
CA ARG A 305 -73.68 11.39 -15.27
C ARG A 305 -73.53 10.24 -14.29
N ARG A 306 -74.63 9.58 -13.90
CA ARG A 306 -74.62 8.40 -13.02
C ARG A 306 -73.94 7.20 -13.67
N VAL A 307 -74.18 6.94 -14.97
CA VAL A 307 -73.47 5.90 -15.73
C VAL A 307 -71.95 6.19 -15.77
N CYS A 308 -71.54 7.43 -16.04
CA CYS A 308 -70.12 7.81 -16.02
C CYS A 308 -69.51 7.67 -14.62
N ALA A 309 -70.25 8.04 -13.58
CA ALA A 309 -69.82 7.89 -12.19
C ALA A 309 -69.69 6.42 -11.77
N ASP A 310 -70.63 5.56 -12.16
CA ASP A 310 -70.57 4.11 -11.90
C ASP A 310 -69.40 3.45 -12.65
N ALA A 311 -69.15 3.85 -13.90
CA ALA A 311 -68.00 3.42 -14.69
C ALA A 311 -66.66 3.77 -14.01
N LEU A 312 -66.53 5.02 -13.54
CA LEU A 312 -65.36 5.47 -12.81
C LEU A 312 -65.23 4.77 -11.45
N ALA A 313 -66.34 4.56 -10.74
CA ALA A 313 -66.35 3.86 -9.45
C ALA A 313 -65.90 2.40 -9.60
N GLN A 314 -66.36 1.69 -10.63
CA GLN A 314 -65.89 0.33 -10.94
C GLN A 314 -64.40 0.31 -11.31
N ALA A 315 -63.94 1.29 -12.10
CA ALA A 315 -62.54 1.38 -12.48
C ALA A 315 -61.62 1.69 -11.29
N LEU A 316 -62.04 2.61 -10.41
CA LEU A 316 -61.36 2.89 -9.14
C LEU A 316 -61.38 1.69 -8.20
N HIS A 317 -62.47 0.92 -8.17
CA HIS A 317 -62.54 -0.30 -7.36
C HIS A 317 -61.52 -1.34 -7.84
N ARG A 318 -61.42 -1.58 -9.16
CA ARG A 318 -60.38 -2.46 -9.74
C ARG A 318 -58.97 -1.94 -9.47
N LEU A 319 -58.73 -0.64 -9.63
CA LEU A 319 -57.45 -0.03 -9.29
C LEU A 319 -57.09 -0.22 -7.81
N SER A 320 -58.08 -0.11 -6.90
CA SER A 320 -57.88 -0.29 -5.46
C SER A 320 -57.54 -1.73 -5.06
N THR A 321 -57.89 -2.71 -5.89
CA THR A 321 -57.52 -4.12 -5.70
C THR A 321 -56.21 -4.48 -6.41
N GLY A 322 -55.47 -3.49 -6.92
CA GLY A 322 -54.16 -3.66 -7.54
C GLY A 322 -54.21 -3.93 -9.04
N ASP A 323 -55.36 -3.82 -9.70
CA ASP A 323 -55.47 -4.01 -11.15
C ASP A 323 -55.07 -2.75 -11.93
N LEU A 324 -53.79 -2.68 -12.33
CA LEU A 324 -53.25 -1.61 -13.18
C LEU A 324 -53.51 -1.86 -14.68
N THR A 325 -54.28 -2.89 -15.04
CA THR A 325 -54.73 -3.14 -16.42
C THR A 325 -56.07 -2.48 -16.74
N VAL A 326 -56.74 -1.92 -15.73
CA VAL A 326 -58.07 -1.32 -15.90
C VAL A 326 -58.03 -0.11 -16.83
N ARG A 327 -58.99 -0.04 -17.75
CA ARG A 327 -59.25 1.11 -18.60
C ARG A 327 -60.74 1.40 -18.66
N ILE A 328 -61.08 2.68 -18.76
CA ILE A 328 -62.45 3.13 -19.03
C ILE A 328 -62.58 3.35 -20.54
N ASP A 329 -63.19 2.39 -21.22
CA ASP A 329 -63.44 2.45 -22.67
C ASP A 329 -64.82 3.05 -23.01
N GLN A 330 -65.69 3.15 -21.99
CA GLN A 330 -67.04 3.71 -22.13
C GLN A 330 -66.97 5.20 -22.51
N PRO A 331 -67.78 5.68 -23.47
CA PRO A 331 -67.81 7.10 -23.81
C PRO A 331 -68.43 7.91 -22.66
N PHE A 332 -67.75 8.96 -22.22
CA PHE A 332 -68.28 9.87 -21.20
C PHE A 332 -68.99 11.05 -21.87
N THR A 333 -69.78 11.80 -21.10
CA THR A 333 -70.29 13.08 -21.58
C THR A 333 -69.13 14.05 -21.88
N PRO A 334 -69.27 15.01 -22.81
CA PRO A 334 -68.18 15.90 -23.21
C PRO A 334 -67.48 16.61 -22.04
N GLU A 335 -68.24 16.93 -20.98
CA GLU A 335 -67.76 17.57 -19.76
C GLU A 335 -66.91 16.65 -18.87
N LEU A 336 -67.14 15.32 -18.92
CA LEU A 336 -66.47 14.31 -18.11
C LEU A 336 -65.39 13.53 -18.87
N GLU A 337 -65.30 13.69 -20.20
CA GLU A 337 -64.27 13.05 -21.03
C GLU A 337 -62.82 13.35 -20.57
N PRO A 338 -62.46 14.57 -20.12
CA PRO A 338 -61.14 14.83 -19.53
C PRO A 338 -60.86 13.98 -18.29
N LEU A 339 -61.86 13.72 -17.44
CA LEU A 339 -61.72 12.89 -16.24
C LEU A 339 -61.41 11.43 -16.60
N LYS A 340 -62.04 10.90 -17.66
CA LYS A 340 -61.73 9.58 -18.22
C LYS A 340 -60.28 9.52 -18.72
N ALA A 341 -59.87 10.53 -19.48
CA ALA A 341 -58.53 10.61 -20.04
C ALA A 341 -57.47 10.69 -18.92
N ASP A 342 -57.67 11.54 -17.92
CA ASP A 342 -56.77 11.70 -16.78
C ASP A 342 -56.67 10.42 -15.94
N PHE A 343 -57.78 9.72 -15.71
CA PHE A 343 -57.78 8.41 -15.06
C PHE A 343 -56.96 7.38 -15.85
N ASN A 344 -57.26 7.20 -17.13
CA ASN A 344 -56.57 6.23 -17.99
C ASN A 344 -55.06 6.54 -18.12
N ASN A 345 -54.69 7.82 -18.23
CA ASN A 345 -53.29 8.26 -18.26
C ASN A 345 -52.58 7.99 -16.92
N SER A 346 -53.26 8.22 -15.80
CA SER A 346 -52.71 7.95 -14.47
C SER A 346 -52.45 6.46 -14.25
N VAL A 347 -53.40 5.59 -14.64
CA VAL A 347 -53.22 4.14 -14.57
C VAL A 347 -52.09 3.67 -15.50
N ALA A 348 -51.98 4.24 -16.71
CA ALA A 348 -50.90 3.91 -17.64
C ALA A 348 -49.51 4.29 -17.08
N ASN A 349 -49.38 5.48 -16.46
CA ASN A 349 -48.14 5.92 -15.85
C ASN A 349 -47.76 5.06 -14.63
N LEU A 350 -48.73 4.72 -13.78
CA LEU A 350 -48.52 3.79 -12.67
C LEU A 350 -48.10 2.41 -13.16
N SER A 351 -48.79 1.88 -14.16
CA SER A 351 -48.44 0.61 -14.80
C SER A 351 -47.00 0.62 -15.34
N ALA A 352 -46.57 1.68 -16.03
CA ALA A 352 -45.21 1.80 -16.54
C ALA A 352 -44.18 1.87 -15.41
N ALA A 353 -44.45 2.65 -14.35
CA ALA A 353 -43.57 2.78 -13.19
C ALA A 353 -43.40 1.45 -12.43
N PHE A 354 -44.50 0.73 -12.17
CA PHE A 354 -44.47 -0.59 -11.54
C PHE A 354 -43.81 -1.65 -12.43
N GLY A 355 -43.99 -1.56 -13.75
CA GLY A 355 -43.29 -2.40 -14.71
C GLY A 355 -41.77 -2.20 -14.68
N GLY A 356 -41.31 -0.94 -14.65
CA GLY A 356 -39.89 -0.60 -14.50
C GLY A 356 -39.31 -1.04 -13.16
N LEU A 357 -40.05 -0.83 -12.07
CA LEU A 357 -39.64 -1.26 -10.73
C LEU A 357 -39.51 -2.78 -10.64
N ARG A 358 -40.45 -3.54 -11.23
CA ARG A 358 -40.38 -5.01 -11.28
C ARG A 358 -39.15 -5.49 -12.04
N TYR A 359 -38.82 -4.85 -13.16
CA TYR A 359 -37.62 -5.16 -13.92
C TYR A 359 -36.34 -4.95 -13.08
N GLU A 360 -36.25 -3.82 -12.38
CA GLU A 360 -35.08 -3.49 -11.56
C GLU A 360 -34.90 -4.49 -10.40
N VAL A 361 -36.00 -4.88 -9.74
CA VAL A 361 -35.96 -5.86 -8.64
C VAL A 361 -35.52 -7.25 -9.14
N ILE A 362 -36.00 -7.70 -10.31
CA ILE A 362 -35.55 -8.96 -10.93
C ILE A 362 -34.06 -8.89 -11.28
N SER A 363 -33.58 -7.74 -11.75
CA SER A 363 -32.16 -7.51 -12.02
C SER A 363 -31.32 -7.61 -10.74
N VAL A 364 -31.78 -7.03 -9.64
CA VAL A 364 -31.12 -7.14 -8.32
C VAL A 364 -31.10 -8.59 -7.82
N GLU A 365 -32.18 -9.35 -8.02
CA GLU A 365 -32.23 -10.77 -7.65
C GLU A 365 -31.19 -11.58 -8.44
N ALA A 366 -31.08 -11.33 -9.76
CA ALA A 366 -30.10 -11.98 -10.62
C ALA A 366 -28.66 -11.62 -10.21
N ALA A 367 -28.37 -10.33 -9.97
CA ALA A 367 -27.07 -9.87 -9.50
C ALA A 367 -26.70 -10.48 -8.15
N SER A 368 -27.66 -10.60 -7.23
CA SER A 368 -27.45 -11.23 -5.92
C SER A 368 -27.09 -12.72 -6.04
N LYS A 369 -27.72 -13.45 -6.98
CA LYS A 369 -27.37 -14.84 -7.27
C LYS A 369 -25.94 -14.98 -7.81
N GLU A 370 -25.51 -14.07 -8.67
CA GLU A 370 -24.15 -14.03 -9.21
C GLU A 370 -23.10 -13.71 -8.13
N ILE A 371 -23.36 -12.68 -7.31
CA ILE A 371 -22.50 -12.33 -6.17
C ILE A 371 -22.36 -13.52 -5.22
N ARG A 372 -23.44 -14.24 -4.94
CA ARG A 372 -23.40 -15.44 -4.07
C ARG A 372 -22.50 -16.51 -4.64
N SER A 373 -22.60 -16.78 -5.96
CA SER A 373 -21.72 -17.75 -6.62
C SER A 373 -20.24 -17.32 -6.54
N ALA A 374 -19.95 -16.04 -6.80
CA ALA A 374 -18.59 -15.50 -6.72
C ALA A 374 -18.04 -15.54 -5.28
N THR A 375 -18.89 -15.28 -4.29
CA THR A 375 -18.53 -15.35 -2.86
C THR A 375 -18.20 -16.77 -2.44
N ASN A 376 -18.95 -17.76 -2.94
CA ASN A 376 -18.67 -19.17 -2.67
C ASN A 376 -17.36 -19.65 -3.31
N ASP A 377 -17.05 -19.20 -4.53
CA ASP A 377 -15.74 -19.46 -5.15
C ASP A 377 -14.59 -18.82 -4.35
N LEU A 378 -14.80 -17.58 -3.90
CA LEU A 378 -13.82 -16.88 -3.06
C LEU A 378 -13.60 -17.59 -1.72
N ALA A 379 -14.66 -18.16 -1.13
CA ALA A 379 -14.58 -18.98 0.08
C ALA A 379 -13.65 -20.18 -0.12
N HIS A 380 -13.91 -21.00 -1.14
CA HIS A 380 -13.10 -22.17 -1.45
C HIS A 380 -11.64 -21.82 -1.77
N ARG A 381 -11.41 -20.73 -2.51
CA ARG A 381 -10.05 -20.25 -2.78
C ARG A 381 -9.34 -19.79 -1.51
N THR A 382 -10.05 -19.16 -0.58
CA THR A 382 -9.51 -18.73 0.72
C THR A 382 -9.15 -19.93 1.59
N GLU A 383 -9.98 -20.97 1.62
CA GLU A 383 -9.69 -22.24 2.29
C GLU A 383 -8.45 -22.94 1.69
N GLN A 384 -8.37 -23.04 0.37
CA GLN A 384 -7.21 -23.63 -0.32
C GLN A 384 -5.92 -22.83 -0.05
N GLN A 385 -6.03 -21.50 -0.01
CA GLN A 385 -4.92 -20.62 0.31
C GLN A 385 -4.46 -20.81 1.76
N ALA A 386 -5.38 -20.96 2.71
CA ALA A 386 -5.04 -21.25 4.11
C ALA A 386 -4.28 -22.58 4.23
N ALA A 387 -4.76 -23.65 3.58
CA ALA A 387 -4.06 -24.94 3.55
C ALA A 387 -2.65 -24.83 2.95
N SER A 388 -2.50 -24.06 1.87
CA SER A 388 -1.19 -23.84 1.22
C SER A 388 -0.23 -23.04 2.10
N LEU A 389 -0.75 -22.08 2.86
CA LEU A 389 0.04 -21.30 3.83
C LEU A 389 0.49 -22.16 5.01
N GLU A 390 -0.34 -23.07 5.49
CA GLU A 390 0.01 -24.02 6.56
C GLU A 390 1.16 -24.95 6.13
N GLU A 391 1.07 -25.54 4.93
CA GLU A 391 2.14 -26.37 4.37
C GLU A 391 3.44 -25.57 4.16
N THR A 392 3.32 -24.33 3.65
CA THR A 392 4.47 -23.43 3.46
C THR A 392 5.13 -23.07 4.79
N SER A 393 4.34 -22.79 5.83
CA SER A 393 4.84 -22.48 7.17
C SER A 393 5.60 -23.67 7.78
N ALA A 394 5.04 -24.88 7.66
CA ALA A 394 5.70 -26.10 8.11
C ALA A 394 7.04 -26.35 7.37
N ALA A 395 7.04 -26.17 6.04
CA ALA A 395 8.26 -26.29 5.24
C ALA A 395 9.31 -25.25 5.64
N LEU A 396 8.90 -24.00 5.89
CA LEU A 396 9.79 -22.93 6.34
C LEU A 396 10.37 -23.20 7.73
N GLN A 397 9.60 -23.76 8.66
CA GLN A 397 10.12 -24.17 9.97
C GLN A 397 11.18 -25.28 9.84
N GLN A 398 10.96 -26.25 8.96
CA GLN A 398 11.93 -27.32 8.69
C GLN A 398 13.22 -26.75 8.06
N VAL A 399 13.09 -25.85 7.08
CA VAL A 399 14.24 -25.17 6.47
C VAL A 399 15.00 -24.33 7.50
N THR A 400 14.29 -23.57 8.33
CA THR A 400 14.88 -22.74 9.40
C THR A 400 15.68 -23.60 10.38
N THR A 401 15.14 -24.75 10.77
CA THR A 401 15.83 -25.71 11.65
C THR A 401 17.09 -26.26 10.99
N THR A 402 17.01 -26.60 9.71
CA THR A 402 18.13 -27.17 8.93
C THR A 402 19.25 -26.14 8.74
N VAL A 403 18.91 -24.90 8.39
CA VAL A 403 19.90 -23.81 8.20
C VAL A 403 20.56 -23.44 9.52
N ARG A 404 19.80 -23.40 10.63
CA ARG A 404 20.38 -23.18 11.97
C ARG A 404 21.37 -24.29 12.33
N SER A 405 20.99 -25.55 12.12
CA SER A 405 21.89 -26.68 12.38
C SER A 405 23.14 -26.64 11.48
N ALA A 406 23.00 -26.22 10.22
CA ALA A 406 24.14 -26.02 9.33
C ALA A 406 25.10 -24.93 9.83
N ALA A 407 24.56 -23.81 10.35
CA ALA A 407 25.37 -22.75 10.95
C ALA A 407 26.15 -23.23 12.18
N GLU A 408 25.50 -23.98 13.07
CA GLU A 408 26.13 -24.57 14.27
C GLU A 408 27.23 -25.55 13.88
N ARG A 409 26.97 -26.46 12.93
CA ARG A 409 27.97 -27.41 12.41
C ARG A 409 29.13 -26.73 11.71
N ALA A 410 28.89 -25.65 10.97
CA ALA A 410 29.96 -24.87 10.37
C ALA A 410 30.86 -24.24 11.45
N GLN A 411 30.27 -23.72 12.53
CA GLN A 411 31.04 -23.16 13.63
C GLN A 411 31.90 -24.22 14.34
N GLU A 412 31.34 -25.41 14.58
CA GLU A 412 32.08 -26.55 15.12
C GLU A 412 33.23 -26.99 14.19
N ALA A 413 32.96 -27.10 12.88
CA ALA A 413 33.96 -27.45 11.89
C ALA A 413 35.09 -26.41 11.80
N SER A 414 34.79 -25.13 11.98
CA SER A 414 35.79 -24.05 12.01
C SER A 414 36.70 -24.19 13.22
N ALA A 415 36.14 -24.50 14.39
CA ALA A 415 36.94 -24.75 15.59
C ALA A 415 37.86 -25.98 15.41
N LEU A 416 37.36 -27.04 14.79
CA LEU A 416 38.16 -28.23 14.50
C LEU A 416 39.29 -27.93 13.50
N ALA A 417 39.00 -27.17 12.44
CA ALA A 417 40.01 -26.75 11.46
C ALA A 417 41.08 -25.85 12.10
N ALA A 418 40.71 -24.94 13.00
CA ALA A 418 41.66 -24.11 13.75
C ALA A 418 42.59 -24.96 14.64
N ASN A 419 42.05 -25.96 15.34
CA ASN A 419 42.86 -26.90 16.13
C ASN A 419 43.81 -27.73 15.25
N ALA A 420 43.33 -28.22 14.12
CA ALA A 420 44.15 -28.95 13.16
C ALA A 420 45.31 -28.07 12.63
N LYS A 421 45.03 -26.80 12.31
CA LYS A 421 46.05 -25.83 11.90
C LYS A 421 47.14 -25.67 12.95
N ASN A 422 46.75 -25.43 14.21
CA ASN A 422 47.69 -25.30 15.32
C ASN A 422 48.54 -26.57 15.51
N SER A 423 47.94 -27.76 15.35
CA SER A 423 48.65 -29.03 15.43
C SER A 423 49.66 -29.23 14.28
N THR A 424 49.30 -28.81 13.06
CA THR A 424 50.20 -28.84 11.90
C THR A 424 51.35 -27.86 12.07
N GLU A 425 51.11 -26.64 12.56
CA GLU A 425 52.16 -25.65 12.87
C GLU A 425 53.12 -26.16 13.96
N GLY A 426 52.59 -26.79 15.02
CA GLY A 426 53.40 -27.44 16.04
C GLY A 426 54.24 -28.60 15.49
N SER A 427 53.66 -29.42 14.62
CA SER A 427 54.36 -30.53 13.96
C SER A 427 55.47 -30.04 13.03
N ALA A 428 55.22 -28.97 12.26
CA ALA A 428 56.23 -28.33 11.42
C ALA A 428 57.42 -27.80 12.24
N SER A 429 57.16 -27.21 13.42
CA SER A 429 58.22 -26.80 14.35
C SER A 429 59.05 -27.97 14.88
N VAL A 430 58.42 -29.11 15.20
CA VAL A 430 59.14 -30.32 15.63
C VAL A 430 60.02 -30.87 14.49
N VAL A 431 59.48 -30.93 13.27
CA VAL A 431 60.24 -31.38 12.09
C VAL A 431 61.41 -30.45 11.81
N SER A 432 61.24 -29.12 11.88
CA SER A 432 62.33 -28.16 11.74
C SER A 432 63.46 -28.42 12.74
N ARG A 433 63.13 -28.62 14.03
CA ARG A 433 64.13 -28.95 15.06
C ARG A 433 64.81 -30.30 14.80
N ALA A 434 64.10 -31.26 14.21
CA ALA A 434 64.68 -32.56 13.82
C ALA A 434 65.66 -32.41 12.65
N VAL A 435 65.34 -31.59 11.64
CA VAL A 435 66.27 -31.24 10.55
C VAL A 435 67.54 -30.60 11.12
N ASP A 436 67.40 -29.63 12.03
CA ASP A 436 68.55 -28.97 12.66
C ASP A 436 69.41 -29.96 13.46
N ALA A 437 68.79 -30.90 14.16
CA ALA A 437 69.50 -31.95 14.91
C ALA A 437 70.27 -32.89 13.99
N MET A 438 69.66 -33.32 12.89
CA MET A 438 70.33 -34.16 11.90
C MET A 438 71.47 -33.42 11.18
N GLY A 439 71.32 -32.12 10.89
CA GLY A 439 72.39 -31.29 10.36
C GLY A 439 73.60 -31.19 11.31
N ARG A 440 73.36 -31.13 12.63
CA ARG A 440 74.46 -31.20 13.62
C ARG A 440 75.15 -32.58 13.63
N ILE A 441 74.40 -33.66 13.42
CA ILE A 441 74.98 -35.01 13.31
C ILE A 441 75.83 -35.13 12.04
N GLU A 442 75.34 -34.64 10.90
CA GLU A 442 76.09 -34.59 9.64
C GLU A 442 77.41 -33.82 9.81
N GLN A 443 77.35 -32.64 10.46
CA GLN A 443 78.55 -31.85 10.76
C GLN A 443 79.52 -32.60 11.68
N ALA A 444 79.03 -33.26 12.74
CA ALA A 444 79.85 -34.04 13.64
C ALA A 444 80.52 -35.23 12.92
N SER A 445 79.80 -35.93 12.03
CA SER A 445 80.36 -37.00 11.19
C SER A 445 81.47 -36.49 10.26
N SER A 446 81.30 -35.28 9.68
CA SER A 446 82.33 -34.63 8.87
C SER A 446 83.59 -34.29 9.68
N GLU A 447 83.43 -33.75 10.89
CA GLU A 447 84.57 -33.50 11.79
C GLU A 447 85.28 -34.79 12.22
N ILE A 448 84.55 -35.86 12.54
CA ILE A 448 85.14 -37.17 12.83
C ILE A 448 85.94 -37.67 11.62
N SER A 449 85.41 -37.55 10.40
CA SER A 449 86.12 -37.95 9.18
C SER A 449 87.46 -37.21 9.02
N LYS A 450 87.53 -35.91 9.35
CA LYS A 450 88.78 -35.14 9.37
C LYS A 450 89.77 -35.68 10.40
N ILE A 451 89.31 -35.99 11.61
CA ILE A 451 90.15 -36.57 12.67
C ILE A 451 90.73 -37.93 12.23
N ILE A 452 89.90 -38.77 11.59
CA ILE A 452 90.34 -40.07 11.09
C ILE A 452 91.42 -39.92 10.00
N ASN A 453 91.31 -38.91 9.12
CA ASN A 453 92.37 -38.62 8.15
C ASN A 453 93.69 -38.24 8.82
N VAL A 454 93.64 -37.45 9.91
CA VAL A 454 94.85 -37.10 10.69
C VAL A 454 95.44 -38.33 11.37
N ILE A 455 94.60 -39.24 11.90
CA ILE A 455 95.07 -40.49 12.52
C ILE A 455 95.76 -41.40 11.48
N ASP A 456 95.19 -41.52 10.28
CA ASP A 456 95.80 -42.26 9.17
C ASP A 456 97.16 -41.65 8.77
N GLU A 457 97.26 -40.31 8.73
CA GLU A 457 98.52 -39.61 8.49
C GLU A 457 99.56 -39.86 9.59
N ILE A 458 99.16 -39.81 10.87
CA ILE A 458 100.04 -40.12 12.01
C ILE A 458 100.52 -41.58 11.94
N ALA A 459 99.63 -42.51 11.60
CA ALA A 459 99.98 -43.92 11.44
C ALA A 459 101.00 -44.11 10.29
N PHE A 460 100.82 -43.41 9.17
CA PHE A 460 101.76 -43.41 8.06
C PHE A 460 103.13 -42.83 8.44
N GLN A 461 103.15 -41.67 9.11
CA GLN A 461 104.39 -41.06 9.62
C GLN A 461 105.10 -41.97 10.63
N THR A 462 104.36 -42.62 11.52
CA THR A 462 104.91 -43.58 12.51
C THR A 462 105.51 -44.80 11.83
N ASN A 463 104.84 -45.32 10.79
CA ASN A 463 105.36 -46.42 9.97
C ASN A 463 106.67 -46.05 9.26
N LEU A 464 106.80 -44.82 8.74
CA LEU A 464 108.04 -44.31 8.13
C LEU A 464 109.16 -44.11 9.17
N LEU A 465 108.84 -43.56 10.35
CA LEU A 465 109.79 -43.40 11.46
C LEU A 465 110.32 -44.76 11.95
N ALA A 466 109.42 -45.74 12.11
CA ALA A 466 109.75 -47.10 12.49
C ALA A 466 110.63 -47.79 11.44
N LEU A 467 110.35 -47.57 10.15
CA LEU A 467 111.20 -48.05 9.07
C LEU A 467 112.61 -47.44 9.14
N ASN A 468 112.72 -46.12 9.32
CA ASN A 468 114.01 -45.44 9.46
C ASN A 468 114.78 -45.95 10.69
N ALA A 469 114.10 -46.13 11.83
CA ALA A 469 114.70 -46.70 13.04
C ALA A 469 115.15 -48.15 12.85
N GLY A 470 114.38 -48.96 12.12
CA GLY A 470 114.76 -50.34 11.79
C GLY A 470 116.00 -50.41 10.89
N VAL A 471 116.12 -49.48 9.93
CA VAL A 471 117.31 -49.36 9.07
C VAL A 471 118.54 -48.96 9.89
N GLU A 472 118.44 -47.97 10.77
CA GLU A 472 119.56 -47.53 11.60
C GLU A 472 119.94 -48.60 12.66
N ALA A 473 118.98 -49.35 13.18
CA ALA A 473 119.22 -50.50 14.05
C ALA A 473 119.96 -51.63 13.31
N ALA A 474 119.62 -51.92 12.05
CA ALA A 474 120.36 -52.86 11.21
C ALA A 474 121.80 -52.37 10.94
N ARG A 475 121.98 -51.05 10.80
CA ARG A 475 123.29 -50.40 10.61
C ARG A 475 124.20 -50.50 11.84
N ALA A 476 123.63 -50.50 13.04
CA ALA A 476 124.35 -50.66 14.31
C ALA A 476 124.77 -52.11 14.64
N GLY A 477 124.44 -53.10 13.81
CA GLY A 477 124.89 -54.49 13.94
C GLY A 477 124.36 -55.19 15.21
N GLU A 478 125.22 -55.95 15.90
CA GLU A 478 124.86 -56.70 17.12
C GLU A 478 124.29 -55.81 18.25
N ALA A 479 124.76 -54.57 18.38
CA ALA A 479 124.30 -53.62 19.39
C ALA A 479 122.87 -53.09 19.14
N GLY A 480 122.39 -53.17 17.89
CA GLY A 480 121.09 -52.67 17.45
C GLY A 480 119.95 -53.69 17.47
N LYS A 481 120.21 -54.97 17.74
CA LYS A 481 119.21 -56.05 17.66
C LYS A 481 117.93 -55.78 18.48
N GLY A 482 118.08 -55.26 19.70
CA GLY A 482 116.93 -54.90 20.55
C GLY A 482 116.10 -53.76 19.96
N PHE A 483 116.75 -52.74 19.38
CA PHE A 483 116.09 -51.63 18.71
C PHE A 483 115.40 -52.06 17.41
N ALA A 484 115.96 -53.02 16.67
CA ALA A 484 115.37 -53.53 15.45
C ALA A 484 114.03 -54.26 15.72
N VAL A 485 113.95 -55.05 16.80
CA VAL A 485 112.70 -55.70 17.21
C VAL A 485 111.64 -54.67 17.60
N VAL A 486 112.00 -53.66 18.39
CA VAL A 486 111.07 -52.57 18.77
C VAL A 486 110.61 -51.80 17.53
N ALA A 487 111.51 -51.48 16.60
CA ALA A 487 111.16 -50.80 15.35
C ALA A 487 110.18 -51.62 14.50
N GLN A 488 110.35 -52.95 14.43
CA GLN A 488 109.40 -53.81 13.72
C GLN A 488 108.04 -53.88 14.40
N GLU A 489 108.00 -53.97 15.74
CA GLU A 489 106.74 -53.96 16.51
C GLU A 489 105.98 -52.64 16.35
N VAL A 490 106.69 -51.50 16.41
CA VAL A 490 106.11 -50.16 16.18
C VAL A 490 105.58 -50.03 14.75
N ARG A 491 106.29 -50.60 13.78
CA ARG A 491 105.85 -50.61 12.37
C ARG A 491 104.57 -51.42 12.18
N GLU A 492 104.50 -52.60 12.77
CA GLU A 492 103.30 -53.46 12.72
C GLU A 492 102.11 -52.80 13.43
N LEU A 493 102.34 -52.15 14.58
CA LEU A 493 101.32 -51.36 15.28
C LEU A 493 100.83 -50.19 14.42
N ALA A 494 101.74 -49.45 13.76
CA ALA A 494 101.38 -48.35 12.87
C ALA A 494 100.54 -48.83 11.67
N GLN A 495 100.88 -49.97 11.07
CA GLN A 495 100.10 -50.57 9.99
C GLN A 495 98.71 -51.01 10.47
N ARG A 496 98.61 -51.59 11.67
CA ARG A 496 97.32 -51.93 12.31
C ARG A 496 96.47 -50.68 12.57
N SER A 497 97.07 -49.59 13.04
CA SER A 497 96.39 -48.30 13.23
C SER A 497 95.88 -47.71 11.93
N ALA A 498 96.67 -47.74 10.85
CA ALA A 498 96.24 -47.26 9.53
C ALA A 498 95.05 -48.06 8.98
N ASN A 499 95.10 -49.40 9.09
CA ASN A 499 93.98 -50.26 8.69
C ASN A 499 92.72 -49.97 9.51
N ALA A 500 92.84 -49.83 10.83
CA ALA A 500 91.72 -49.49 11.70
C ALA A 500 91.13 -48.10 11.38
N ALA A 501 92.00 -47.11 11.09
CA ALA A 501 91.57 -45.78 10.67
C ALA A 501 90.78 -45.84 9.35
N LYS A 502 91.23 -46.64 8.37
CA LYS A 502 90.53 -46.84 7.09
C LYS A 502 89.15 -47.52 7.27
N ASP A 503 89.05 -48.50 8.15
CA ASP A 503 87.78 -49.15 8.46
C ASP A 503 86.79 -48.18 9.13
N ILE A 504 87.24 -47.38 10.10
CA ILE A 504 86.43 -46.34 10.73
C ILE A 504 86.02 -45.29 9.70
N LYS A 505 86.92 -44.87 8.81
CA LYS A 505 86.61 -43.92 7.73
C LYS A 505 85.47 -44.42 6.84
N THR A 506 85.49 -45.71 6.51
CA THR A 506 84.43 -46.33 5.70
C THR A 506 83.09 -46.32 6.45
N LEU A 507 83.08 -46.67 7.74
CA LEU A 507 81.87 -46.64 8.58
C LEU A 507 81.31 -45.22 8.72
N ILE A 508 82.16 -44.23 8.98
CA ILE A 508 81.76 -42.82 9.13
C ILE A 508 81.22 -42.25 7.81
N THR A 509 81.83 -42.59 6.67
CA THR A 509 81.33 -42.19 5.35
C THR A 509 79.92 -42.75 5.12
N LYS A 510 79.72 -44.05 5.37
CA LYS A 510 78.41 -44.69 5.26
C LYS A 510 77.38 -44.06 6.22
N SER A 511 77.75 -43.77 7.45
CA SER A 511 76.87 -43.08 8.41
C SER A 511 76.51 -41.67 7.93
N GLY A 512 77.45 -40.95 7.30
CA GLY A 512 77.18 -39.65 6.69
C GLY A 512 76.15 -39.73 5.57
N ASP A 513 76.26 -40.72 4.69
CA ASP A 513 75.31 -40.95 3.60
C ASP A 513 73.89 -41.26 4.13
N GLU A 514 73.78 -42.11 5.15
CA GLU A 514 72.50 -42.44 5.81
C GLU A 514 71.86 -41.21 6.49
N VAL A 515 72.67 -40.38 7.16
CA VAL A 515 72.20 -39.13 7.78
C VAL A 515 71.71 -38.15 6.71
N ALA A 516 72.45 -37.98 5.61
CA ALA A 516 72.03 -37.13 4.49
C ALA A 516 70.70 -37.60 3.87
N GLY A 517 70.54 -38.92 3.70
CA GLY A 517 69.27 -39.52 3.28
C GLY A 517 68.13 -39.24 4.28
N GLY A 518 68.40 -39.38 5.58
CA GLY A 518 67.45 -39.07 6.65
C GLY A 518 67.03 -37.59 6.66
N VAL A 519 67.96 -36.66 6.52
CA VAL A 519 67.68 -35.21 6.41
C VAL A 519 66.74 -34.93 5.24
N LYS A 520 66.99 -35.56 4.08
CA LYS A 520 66.14 -35.40 2.90
C LYS A 520 64.69 -35.83 3.16
N LEU A 521 64.48 -37.02 3.73
CA LEU A 521 63.14 -37.52 4.05
C LEU A 521 62.39 -36.64 5.08
N VAL A 522 63.11 -36.15 6.09
CA VAL A 522 62.53 -35.25 7.11
C VAL A 522 62.16 -33.90 6.48
N ARG A 523 62.96 -33.38 5.53
CA ARG A 523 62.64 -32.17 4.78
C ARG A 523 61.39 -32.34 3.91
N GLU A 524 61.31 -33.44 3.16
CA GLU A 524 60.11 -33.79 2.37
C GLU A 524 58.86 -33.90 3.27
N THR A 525 59.01 -34.44 4.49
CA THR A 525 57.93 -34.47 5.49
C THR A 525 57.52 -33.07 5.94
N GLY A 526 58.49 -32.16 6.13
CA GLY A 526 58.23 -30.76 6.47
C GLY A 526 57.46 -30.02 5.37
N ASP A 527 57.85 -30.22 4.10
CA ASP A 527 57.16 -29.63 2.95
C ASP A 527 55.71 -30.14 2.84
N ALA A 528 55.49 -31.45 3.05
CA ALA A 528 54.15 -32.03 3.07
C ALA A 528 53.27 -31.46 4.20
N LEU A 529 53.82 -31.27 5.41
CA LEU A 529 53.11 -30.60 6.51
C LEU A 529 52.80 -29.14 6.19
N GLY A 530 53.70 -28.44 5.50
CA GLY A 530 53.45 -27.08 5.00
C GLY A 530 52.25 -27.02 4.06
N ALA A 531 52.18 -27.92 3.08
CA ALA A 531 51.05 -28.02 2.16
C ALA A 531 49.72 -28.35 2.89
N ILE A 532 49.76 -29.24 3.90
CA ILE A 532 48.59 -29.54 4.74
C ILE A 532 48.12 -28.28 5.48
N SER A 533 49.04 -27.51 6.05
CA SER A 533 48.72 -26.26 6.77
C SER A 533 47.98 -25.26 5.87
N GLU A 534 48.45 -25.09 4.63
CA GLU A 534 47.81 -24.22 3.64
C GLU A 534 46.39 -24.72 3.29
N GLN A 535 46.22 -26.02 3.07
CA GLN A 535 44.91 -26.62 2.80
C GLN A 535 43.94 -26.45 3.98
N VAL A 536 44.38 -26.69 5.21
CA VAL A 536 43.57 -26.49 6.43
C VAL A 536 43.18 -25.02 6.58
N SER A 537 44.09 -24.09 6.31
CA SER A 537 43.79 -22.66 6.33
C SER A 537 42.71 -22.29 5.30
N ARG A 538 42.77 -22.86 4.09
CA ARG A 538 41.76 -22.65 3.05
C ARG A 538 40.40 -23.25 3.42
N ILE A 539 40.39 -24.44 4.02
CA ILE A 539 39.17 -25.08 4.55
C ILE A 539 38.53 -24.20 5.61
N ASN A 540 39.32 -23.67 6.56
CA ASN A 540 38.80 -22.78 7.60
C ASN A 540 38.17 -21.51 7.02
N GLY A 541 38.77 -20.92 5.97
CA GLY A 541 38.19 -19.79 5.24
C GLY A 541 36.82 -20.11 4.62
N LEU A 542 36.71 -21.24 3.91
CA LEU A 542 35.44 -21.68 3.31
C LEU A 542 34.36 -21.94 4.36
N ILE A 543 34.73 -22.51 5.51
CA ILE A 543 33.78 -22.75 6.61
C ILE A 543 33.29 -21.42 7.20
N ALA A 544 34.16 -20.41 7.33
CA ALA A 544 33.77 -19.08 7.80
C ALA A 544 32.78 -18.40 6.83
N GLU A 545 32.96 -18.57 5.52
CA GLU A 545 32.01 -18.12 4.49
C GLU A 545 30.66 -18.83 4.62
N ILE A 546 30.65 -20.16 4.79
CA ILE A 546 29.43 -20.95 5.00
C ILE A 546 28.68 -20.48 6.26
N ALA A 547 29.40 -20.28 7.36
CA ALA A 547 28.80 -19.83 8.62
C ALA A 547 28.17 -18.44 8.50
N THR A 548 28.84 -17.52 7.79
CA THR A 548 28.30 -16.18 7.50
C THR A 548 27.07 -16.27 6.60
N SER A 549 27.14 -17.02 5.49
CA SER A 549 26.00 -17.20 4.59
C SER A 549 24.80 -17.85 5.30
N SER A 550 25.04 -18.82 6.19
CA SER A 550 23.96 -19.49 6.94
C SER A 550 23.29 -18.55 7.95
N ARG A 551 24.05 -17.62 8.56
CA ARG A 551 23.49 -16.55 9.39
C ARG A 551 22.63 -15.59 8.58
N GLU A 552 23.10 -15.15 7.42
CA GLU A 552 22.32 -14.31 6.50
C GLU A 552 21.03 -14.99 6.04
N GLN A 553 21.09 -16.29 5.69
CA GLN A 553 19.91 -17.08 5.35
C GLN A 553 18.92 -17.18 6.51
N THR A 554 19.41 -17.33 7.75
CA THR A 554 18.55 -17.37 8.94
C THR A 554 17.79 -16.06 9.10
N THR A 555 18.45 -14.90 8.90
CA THR A 555 17.79 -13.59 8.91
C THR A 555 16.76 -13.48 7.77
N GLY A 556 17.11 -13.89 6.55
CA GLY A 556 16.16 -13.89 5.44
C GLY A 556 14.94 -14.80 5.67
N LEU A 557 15.13 -15.96 6.30
CA LEU A 557 14.03 -16.86 6.68
C LEU A 557 13.13 -16.26 7.75
N GLN A 558 13.67 -15.46 8.69
CA GLN A 558 12.86 -14.73 9.67
C GLN A 558 11.95 -13.70 8.98
N GLU A 559 12.47 -12.95 8.01
CA GLU A 559 11.68 -12.00 7.23
C GLU A 559 10.58 -12.71 6.42
N ILE A 560 10.89 -13.85 5.80
CA ILE A 560 9.90 -14.67 5.09
C ILE A 560 8.83 -15.18 6.07
N ASN A 561 9.22 -15.64 7.26
CA ASN A 561 8.27 -16.09 8.26
C ASN A 561 7.32 -14.98 8.72
N THR A 562 7.82 -13.74 8.87
CA THR A 562 6.97 -12.57 9.14
C THR A 562 6.00 -12.30 7.97
N ALA A 563 6.46 -12.41 6.72
CA ALA A 563 5.60 -12.24 5.55
C ALA A 563 4.49 -13.30 5.47
N VAL A 564 4.80 -14.57 5.78
CA VAL A 564 3.82 -15.65 5.85
C VAL A 564 2.79 -15.40 6.94
N ASN A 565 3.21 -14.92 8.12
CA ASN A 565 2.26 -14.53 9.19
C ASN A 565 1.32 -13.39 8.74
N HIS A 566 1.80 -12.40 7.97
CA HIS A 566 0.92 -11.39 7.38
C HIS A 566 -0.04 -11.98 6.34
N MET A 567 0.41 -12.91 5.51
CA MET A 567 -0.46 -13.60 4.54
C MET A 567 -1.54 -14.42 5.24
N ASP A 568 -1.23 -15.08 6.36
CA ASP A 568 -2.21 -15.78 7.19
C ASP A 568 -3.28 -14.81 7.75
N GLN A 569 -2.85 -13.67 8.32
CA GLN A 569 -3.79 -12.63 8.79
C GLN A 569 -4.71 -12.12 7.67
N PHE A 570 -4.18 -11.87 6.46
CA PHE A 570 -5.01 -11.47 5.33
C PHE A 570 -5.94 -12.58 4.86
N THR A 571 -5.50 -13.84 4.92
CA THR A 571 -6.33 -14.99 4.57
C THR A 571 -7.50 -15.14 5.54
N GLN A 572 -7.26 -14.98 6.85
CA GLN A 572 -8.32 -14.94 7.86
C GLN A 572 -9.27 -13.76 7.65
N LYS A 573 -8.75 -12.56 7.35
CA LYS A 573 -9.58 -11.39 7.03
C LYS A 573 -10.43 -11.61 5.78
N ASN A 574 -9.88 -12.26 4.76
CA ASN A 574 -10.64 -12.63 3.57
C ASN A 574 -11.75 -13.62 3.91
N ALA A 575 -11.51 -14.60 4.79
CA ALA A 575 -12.54 -15.52 5.24
C ALA A 575 -13.67 -14.77 5.95
N THR A 576 -13.36 -13.85 6.87
CA THR A 576 -14.37 -13.00 7.51
C THR A 576 -15.14 -12.14 6.50
N MET A 577 -14.45 -11.50 5.54
CA MET A 577 -15.11 -10.72 4.49
C MET A 577 -16.03 -11.57 3.61
N VAL A 578 -15.65 -12.81 3.33
CA VAL A 578 -16.48 -13.77 2.58
C VAL A 578 -17.74 -14.11 3.37
N GLU A 579 -17.63 -14.38 4.67
CA GLU A 579 -18.78 -14.64 5.54
C GLU A 579 -19.73 -13.43 5.60
N GLU A 580 -19.19 -12.22 5.81
CA GLU A 580 -19.96 -10.98 5.83
C GLU A 580 -20.66 -10.72 4.49
N THR A 581 -19.93 -10.86 3.38
CA THR A 581 -20.47 -10.66 2.03
C THR A 581 -21.55 -11.68 1.71
N SER A 582 -21.36 -12.95 2.10
CA SER A 582 -22.36 -14.00 1.94
C SER A 582 -23.64 -13.67 2.70
N ALA A 583 -23.52 -13.21 3.95
CA ALA A 583 -24.66 -12.80 4.77
C ALA A 583 -25.43 -11.60 4.17
N VAL A 584 -24.71 -10.58 3.69
CA VAL A 584 -25.33 -9.41 3.03
C VAL A 584 -26.03 -9.83 1.73
N THR A 585 -25.40 -10.70 0.94
CA THR A 585 -25.97 -11.19 -0.32
C THR A 585 -27.24 -12.01 -0.10
N HIS A 586 -27.28 -12.83 0.96
CA HIS A 586 -28.50 -13.53 1.36
C HIS A 586 -29.63 -12.56 1.72
N LYS A 587 -29.36 -11.57 2.58
CA LYS A 587 -30.36 -10.54 2.94
C LYS A 587 -30.87 -9.76 1.72
N LEU A 588 -29.98 -9.47 0.76
CA LEU A 588 -30.35 -8.77 -0.47
C LEU A 588 -31.24 -9.64 -1.37
N ALA A 589 -30.89 -10.93 -1.52
CA ALA A 589 -31.71 -11.88 -2.27
C ALA A 589 -33.10 -12.06 -1.63
N ASP A 590 -33.17 -12.16 -0.30
CA ASP A 590 -34.45 -12.26 0.43
C ASP A 590 -35.30 -10.99 0.27
N SER A 591 -34.67 -9.81 0.35
CA SER A 591 -35.34 -8.52 0.16
C SER A 591 -35.86 -8.34 -1.26
N ALA A 592 -35.06 -8.73 -2.26
CA ALA A 592 -35.48 -8.72 -3.66
C ALA A 592 -36.65 -9.69 -3.88
N GLY A 593 -36.59 -10.91 -3.36
CA GLY A 593 -37.68 -11.88 -3.42
C GLY A 593 -38.97 -11.37 -2.77
N ALA A 594 -38.87 -10.75 -1.59
CA ALA A 594 -40.00 -10.12 -0.92
C ALA A 594 -40.61 -8.96 -1.74
N ALA A 595 -39.77 -8.12 -2.35
CA ALA A 595 -40.21 -7.04 -3.23
C ALA A 595 -40.90 -7.58 -4.50
N VAL A 596 -40.39 -8.66 -5.11
CA VAL A 596 -41.09 -9.35 -6.22
C VAL A 596 -42.47 -9.83 -5.76
N GLY A 597 -42.57 -10.42 -4.57
CA GLY A 597 -43.85 -10.87 -4.00
C GLY A 597 -44.85 -9.73 -3.77
N LEU A 598 -44.41 -8.58 -3.26
CA LEU A 598 -45.23 -7.39 -3.08
C LEU A 598 -45.67 -6.79 -4.42
N LEU A 599 -44.77 -6.72 -5.41
CA LEU A 599 -45.08 -6.25 -6.76
C LEU A 599 -46.03 -7.20 -7.50
N GLY A 600 -45.97 -8.50 -7.20
CA GLY A 600 -46.87 -9.51 -7.75
C GLY A 600 -48.34 -9.36 -7.31
N GLN A 601 -48.62 -8.53 -6.30
CA GLN A 601 -50.00 -8.19 -5.91
C GLN A 601 -50.67 -7.25 -6.93
N PHE A 602 -49.89 -6.54 -7.74
CA PHE A 602 -50.38 -5.62 -8.76
C PHE A 602 -50.41 -6.31 -10.13
N LYS A 603 -51.57 -6.29 -10.79
CA LYS A 603 -51.68 -6.78 -12.17
C LYS A 603 -51.23 -5.69 -13.13
N VAL A 604 -50.14 -5.95 -13.86
CA VAL A 604 -49.56 -5.01 -14.82
C VAL A 604 -49.77 -5.58 -16.24
N PRO A 605 -50.14 -4.77 -17.25
CA PRO A 605 -50.28 -5.22 -18.62
C PRO A 605 -48.96 -5.81 -19.14
N GLY A 606 -49.02 -6.96 -19.81
CA GLY A 606 -47.84 -7.63 -20.34
C GLY A 606 -47.37 -8.84 -19.50
N GLU A 607 -48.31 -9.66 -19.03
CA GLU A 607 -48.02 -11.02 -18.48
C GLU A 607 -47.37 -11.99 -19.49
N ALA A 608 -46.92 -11.53 -20.65
CA ALA A 608 -46.16 -12.34 -21.59
C ALA A 608 -45.01 -11.54 -22.22
N PHE A 609 -44.02 -11.14 -21.42
CA PHE A 609 -42.66 -11.19 -21.95
C PHE A 609 -42.14 -12.59 -21.73
N SER A 610 -42.44 -13.43 -22.71
CA SER A 610 -41.69 -14.64 -23.01
C SER A 610 -40.19 -14.35 -22.84
N SER A 611 -39.51 -15.26 -22.17
CA SER A 611 -38.07 -15.38 -22.06
C SER A 611 -37.37 -15.30 -23.42
N ALA A 612 -37.20 -14.10 -23.99
CA ALA A 612 -36.59 -13.94 -25.31
C ALA A 612 -36.08 -12.52 -25.60
N VAL A 613 -35.47 -11.83 -24.63
CA VAL A 613 -34.45 -10.81 -24.96
C VAL A 613 -33.36 -10.85 -23.90
N MET A 614 -32.33 -11.68 -24.14
CA MET A 614 -31.02 -11.40 -23.57
C MET A 614 -30.50 -10.09 -24.19
N PRO A 615 -30.00 -9.13 -23.40
CA PRO A 615 -29.11 -8.12 -23.94
C PRO A 615 -27.88 -8.86 -24.47
N ARG A 616 -27.62 -8.76 -25.76
CA ARG A 616 -26.35 -9.18 -26.35
C ARG A 616 -25.24 -8.35 -25.70
N ALA A 617 -24.51 -8.97 -24.77
CA ALA A 617 -23.30 -8.42 -24.19
C ALA A 617 -22.29 -8.08 -25.31
N PRO A 618 -21.66 -6.89 -25.29
CA PRO A 618 -20.50 -6.63 -26.11
C PRO A 618 -19.29 -7.36 -25.51
N GLY A 619 -18.76 -8.35 -26.23
CA GLY A 619 -17.36 -8.77 -26.11
C GLY A 619 -16.98 -9.65 -24.91
N ALA A 620 -17.56 -10.85 -24.79
CA ALA A 620 -16.88 -11.93 -24.07
C ALA A 620 -15.84 -12.57 -25.00
N SER A 621 -14.56 -12.30 -24.74
CA SER A 621 -13.47 -13.16 -25.19
C SER A 621 -13.72 -14.56 -24.65
N THR A 622 -13.82 -15.54 -25.54
CA THR A 622 -13.97 -16.96 -25.25
C THR A 622 -12.76 -17.47 -24.46
N TYR A 623 -12.84 -17.41 -23.12
CA TYR A 623 -12.03 -18.28 -22.29
C TYR A 623 -12.74 -19.63 -22.19
N LYS A 624 -12.18 -20.62 -22.87
CA LYS A 624 -12.65 -22.00 -22.88
C LYS A 624 -12.28 -22.62 -21.51
N PRO A 625 -13.22 -23.09 -20.67
CA PRO A 625 -12.86 -23.81 -19.47
C PRO A 625 -12.26 -25.16 -19.87
N SER A 626 -10.97 -25.34 -19.61
CA SER A 626 -10.36 -26.66 -19.59
C SER A 626 -10.96 -27.45 -18.43
N SER A 627 -11.62 -28.55 -18.78
CA SER A 627 -12.18 -29.55 -17.85
C SER A 627 -11.17 -29.92 -16.75
N PRO A 628 -11.59 -30.03 -15.48
CA PRO A 628 -10.71 -30.53 -14.44
C PRO A 628 -10.40 -32.00 -14.71
N ALA A 629 -9.12 -32.31 -14.86
CA ALA A 629 -8.64 -33.69 -14.87
C ALA A 629 -8.92 -34.30 -13.48
N ARG A 630 -9.66 -35.41 -13.50
CA ARG A 630 -9.93 -36.32 -12.39
C ARG A 630 -8.62 -36.63 -11.62
N PRO A 631 -8.59 -36.56 -10.27
CA PRO A 631 -7.46 -37.07 -9.52
C PRO A 631 -7.40 -38.58 -9.68
N ALA A 632 -6.29 -39.09 -10.22
CA ALA A 632 -5.98 -40.51 -10.16
C ALA A 632 -5.57 -40.87 -8.71
N ALA A 633 -6.10 -42.00 -8.21
CA ALA A 633 -5.81 -42.53 -6.89
C ALA A 633 -4.30 -42.76 -6.66
N PRO A 634 -3.79 -42.60 -5.42
CA PRO A 634 -2.38 -42.79 -5.12
C PRO A 634 -2.01 -44.28 -5.21
N LYS A 635 -1.02 -44.61 -6.05
CA LYS A 635 -0.31 -45.89 -5.98
C LYS A 635 0.79 -45.80 -4.93
N ALA A 636 0.87 -46.84 -4.10
CA ALA A 636 1.85 -47.01 -3.03
C ALA A 636 3.31 -46.90 -3.53
N PRO A 637 4.26 -46.42 -2.71
CA PRO A 637 5.64 -46.24 -3.11
C PRO A 637 6.38 -47.59 -3.16
N VAL A 638 6.92 -47.91 -4.33
CA VAL A 638 7.93 -48.96 -4.51
C VAL A 638 9.28 -48.39 -4.12
N ILE A 639 9.95 -49.04 -3.15
CA ILE A 639 11.30 -48.73 -2.71
C ILE A 639 12.26 -49.05 -3.87
N GLY A 640 12.85 -48.01 -4.46
CA GLY A 640 13.91 -48.08 -5.48
C GLY A 640 15.20 -47.42 -4.99
N ARG A 641 16.31 -48.14 -5.17
CA ARG A 641 17.70 -47.83 -4.77
C ARG A 641 18.24 -46.45 -5.22
N PRO A 642 19.28 -45.92 -4.56
CA PRO A 642 19.78 -44.57 -4.81
C PRO A 642 20.50 -44.46 -6.16
N VAL A 643 20.09 -43.47 -6.95
CA VAL A 643 20.82 -43.02 -8.14
C VAL A 643 21.93 -42.07 -7.67
N VAL A 644 23.18 -42.49 -7.82
CA VAL A 644 24.35 -41.62 -7.66
C VAL A 644 24.35 -40.63 -8.84
N SER A 645 24.09 -39.36 -8.56
CA SER A 645 24.24 -38.30 -9.55
C SER A 645 25.70 -37.87 -9.60
N ASN A 646 26.37 -38.12 -10.73
CA ASN A 646 27.69 -37.57 -11.02
C ASN A 646 27.57 -36.05 -11.21
N VAL A 647 27.94 -35.28 -10.19
CA VAL A 647 28.12 -33.84 -10.30
C VAL A 647 29.45 -33.56 -11.01
N ARG A 648 29.38 -32.92 -12.17
CA ARG A 648 30.56 -32.44 -12.91
C ARG A 648 31.14 -31.19 -12.20
N PRO A 649 32.48 -31.04 -12.10
CA PRO A 649 33.08 -29.83 -11.51
C PRO A 649 32.80 -28.59 -12.36
N ALA A 650 32.53 -27.45 -11.71
CA ALA A 650 32.27 -26.18 -12.35
C ALA A 650 33.54 -25.61 -13.03
N GLN A 651 33.40 -25.10 -14.25
CA GLN A 651 34.47 -24.41 -14.98
C GLN A 651 34.59 -22.94 -14.55
N PRO A 652 35.77 -22.29 -14.73
CA PRO A 652 36.11 -20.99 -14.13
C PRO A 652 35.37 -19.76 -14.70
N THR A 653 34.36 -19.94 -15.55
CA THR A 653 33.71 -18.85 -16.31
C THR A 653 32.20 -18.76 -16.11
N SER A 654 31.61 -19.43 -15.12
CA SER A 654 30.18 -19.28 -14.81
C SER A 654 29.90 -17.92 -14.16
N ARG A 655 29.20 -17.03 -14.87
CA ARG A 655 28.70 -15.77 -14.31
C ARG A 655 27.62 -16.05 -13.24
N PRO A 656 27.57 -15.25 -12.15
CA PRO A 656 26.57 -15.41 -11.11
C PRO A 656 25.16 -15.19 -11.68
N VAL A 657 24.28 -16.17 -11.50
CA VAL A 657 22.86 -16.04 -11.82
C VAL A 657 22.15 -15.46 -10.59
N SER A 658 21.32 -14.45 -10.79
CA SER A 658 20.56 -13.84 -9.70
C SER A 658 19.68 -14.87 -8.98
N SER A 659 19.60 -14.78 -7.65
CA SER A 659 18.77 -15.68 -6.85
C SER A 659 17.30 -15.66 -7.33
N PRO A 660 16.60 -16.81 -7.30
CA PRO A 660 15.17 -16.90 -7.65
C PRO A 660 14.29 -15.87 -6.91
N ALA A 661 14.67 -15.51 -5.67
CA ALA A 661 13.98 -14.49 -4.88
C ALA A 661 13.98 -13.09 -5.54
N ARG A 662 15.08 -12.68 -6.19
CA ARG A 662 15.13 -11.40 -6.93
C ARG A 662 14.28 -11.43 -8.20
N SER A 663 14.21 -12.57 -8.88
CA SER A 663 13.36 -12.73 -10.06
C SER A 663 11.88 -12.67 -9.71
N MET A 664 11.47 -13.27 -8.58
CA MET A 664 10.11 -13.20 -8.08
C MET A 664 9.71 -11.77 -7.70
N MET A 665 10.60 -11.02 -7.03
CA MET A 665 10.36 -9.64 -6.64
C MET A 665 10.11 -8.72 -7.85
N GLY A 666 10.85 -8.92 -8.95
CA GLY A 666 10.67 -8.17 -10.20
C GLY A 666 9.40 -8.55 -10.97
N THR A 667 8.98 -9.82 -10.92
CA THR A 667 7.70 -10.24 -11.50
C THR A 667 6.50 -9.75 -10.69
N LEU A 668 6.64 -9.66 -9.35
CA LEU A 668 5.59 -9.11 -8.48
C LEU A 668 5.46 -7.60 -8.69
N SER A 669 6.56 -6.84 -8.81
CA SER A 669 6.45 -5.40 -9.06
C SER A 669 5.79 -5.08 -10.40
N ASN A 670 6.06 -5.87 -11.44
CA ASN A 670 5.43 -5.69 -12.76
C ASN A 670 3.94 -6.10 -12.79
N ALA A 671 3.50 -6.98 -11.89
CA ALA A 671 2.11 -7.41 -11.82
C ALA A 671 1.21 -6.40 -11.07
N PHE A 672 1.78 -5.53 -10.24
CA PHE A 672 1.02 -4.52 -9.48
C PHE A 672 1.06 -3.11 -10.11
N ASP A 673 1.92 -2.85 -11.10
CA ASP A 673 2.09 -1.53 -11.73
C ASP A 673 1.30 -1.35 -13.06
N SER A 674 0.39 -2.28 -13.39
CA SER A 674 -0.35 -2.25 -14.66
C SER A 674 -1.59 -1.34 -14.70
N THR A 675 -1.64 -0.27 -13.90
CA THR A 675 -2.73 0.73 -13.88
C THR A 675 -2.29 2.11 -14.33
N LYS A 676 -1.56 2.19 -15.46
CA LYS A 676 -1.44 3.43 -16.26
C LYS A 676 -1.92 3.18 -17.70
N PRO A 677 -2.81 4.03 -18.26
CA PRO A 677 -3.20 3.92 -19.65
C PRO A 677 -2.03 4.33 -20.55
N LYS A 678 -1.68 3.47 -21.51
CA LYS A 678 -0.71 3.77 -22.59
C LYS A 678 -1.30 4.83 -23.52
N SER A 679 -0.77 6.04 -23.50
CA SER A 679 -0.95 7.01 -24.58
C SER A 679 -0.05 6.64 -25.76
N ALA A 680 -0.62 6.54 -26.96
CA ALA A 680 0.09 6.27 -28.20
C ALA A 680 0.91 7.50 -28.65
N PRO A 681 2.06 7.32 -29.34
CA PRO A 681 2.85 8.44 -29.82
C PRO A 681 2.29 8.98 -31.13
N MET A 682 1.89 10.25 -31.14
CA MET A 682 1.51 10.99 -32.35
C MET A 682 2.76 11.66 -32.94
N LYS A 683 3.03 11.42 -34.22
CA LYS A 683 4.15 12.02 -34.98
C LYS A 683 4.02 13.55 -35.05
N PRO A 684 5.11 14.32 -35.02
CA PRO A 684 5.07 15.76 -35.25
C PRO A 684 5.14 16.07 -36.76
N SER A 685 4.33 17.03 -37.20
CA SER A 685 4.58 17.81 -38.42
C SER A 685 4.85 19.27 -38.01
N PRO A 686 5.70 20.02 -38.74
CA PRO A 686 6.24 21.28 -38.26
C PRO A 686 5.43 22.47 -38.77
N MET A 687 5.22 23.50 -37.92
CA MET A 687 4.96 24.86 -38.40
C MET A 687 5.47 25.92 -37.41
N LYS A 688 5.86 27.03 -38.02
CA LYS A 688 6.71 28.15 -37.60
C LYS A 688 6.09 29.10 -36.55
N PRO A 689 6.89 30.04 -36.00
CA PRO A 689 6.51 30.88 -34.87
C PRO A 689 5.77 32.15 -35.31
N THR A 690 4.84 32.61 -34.49
CA THR A 690 4.29 33.97 -34.54
C THR A 690 4.12 34.52 -33.13
N SER A 691 5.01 35.47 -32.81
CA SER A 691 4.82 36.75 -32.12
C SER A 691 3.70 36.94 -31.08
N ASP A 692 4.12 37.49 -29.94
CA ASP A 692 3.53 38.58 -29.16
C ASP A 692 1.99 38.64 -29.03
N GLN A 693 1.53 38.47 -27.78
CA GLN A 693 0.65 39.46 -27.16
C GLN A 693 0.60 39.32 -25.63
N SER A 694 0.73 40.49 -25.02
CA SER A 694 0.61 40.88 -23.62
C SER A 694 -0.83 40.75 -23.07
N TRP A 695 -1.01 41.20 -21.82
CA TRP A 695 -2.22 41.39 -20.99
C TRP A 695 -2.40 40.27 -19.94
N GLU A 696 -2.00 40.49 -18.69
CA GLU A 696 -2.60 41.29 -17.61
C GLU A 696 -3.69 40.54 -16.82
N GLU A 697 -3.46 40.52 -15.50
CA GLU A 697 -4.39 40.43 -14.36
C GLU A 697 -5.51 39.37 -14.35
N PHE A 698 -5.46 38.47 -13.36
CA PHE A 698 -6.50 38.37 -12.31
C PHE A 698 -5.98 37.58 -11.10
#